data_AF-D3BE86-F1
#
_entry.id   AF-D3BE86-F1
#
_cell.length_a   1.000
_cell.length_b   1.000
_cell.length_c   1.000
_cell.angle_alpha   90.00
_cell.angle_beta   90.00
_cell.angle_gamma   90.00
#
_symmetry.space_group_name_H-M   'P 1'
#
loop_
_entity.id
_entity.type
_entity.pdbx_description
1 polymer ?
#
loop_
_entity_poly.entity_id
_entity_poly.type
_entity_poly.pdbx_seq_one_letter_code
_entity_poly.pdbx_strand_id
1 'polypeptide(L)'
;MKNNLNFEKVMDPNHITDHKTNSKSSSSSSGNCGNNNDSSSGGSHKRSKSQQQQHTTNHQTQCVHHKKKFKFICLNCNEVLCSSCIIEPPHRGHTFDDTNSIASMNSGNHYSQRLSHLWLRMKQLGDDYETFMATEQKVSEFYRILHEFLRVEEQKTKKPIKQQREITEKTIESILNEIKSINDIILELQLLCNQNSTTSDSEGSEDNNNNNNNNRNKKQKVNHNNSTKQDKDINIKKKEDEEEVEEVVQTRQEQNEQEEQQQQQNIFKDENNNNSNNDDNESNNNNNNNNNSIDIDIDNNSLSLLHNQTSPSTNFTHNDVNVISISTIIKSVKSTDSYENFISDNQLIFGNSMTKYNKQALLSKIQQYSIAYKNVDYKSPLNYEVVFDNDKLLLLKEQIQSVSELVDKNSISRSLKIFSIGKEGSFVFDPSCTAWSKLESDTVERKVTLNSVVSVGEYVYIFGGKDGDRSPVYSRYSLNANKWTSTEITRVKGQSLLFSVCSDGNNSIYLVGCSLDSFDSPSFVYRFDIHSTKFTKLADIKRTAHASMTFFHKNHIYIFNGLNQQKSIMTYDVQQATGETKLFIPDVGFGSPTVSCCYDELDHVYILERNYKFYRVSLSTKETTELKSLAFKVNRQVSMMIIDSILYLIGGNMSGNYKYGLESNEWELLNDDDKVDRFWYGACIVKLK
;
A
#
# COMPACT_ATOMS: atom_id res chain seq x y z
N MET A 1 64.41 -9.36 -7.25
CA MET A 1 63.58 -10.56 -7.44
C MET A 1 62.18 -10.09 -7.84
N LYS A 2 61.84 -10.14 -9.13
CA LYS A 2 60.53 -9.73 -9.67
C LYS A 2 59.82 -11.00 -10.14
N ASN A 3 58.83 -11.46 -9.39
CA ASN A 3 57.94 -12.54 -9.83
C ASN A 3 56.72 -11.92 -10.50
N ASN A 4 56.71 -11.93 -11.84
CA ASN A 4 55.52 -11.70 -12.65
C ASN A 4 54.70 -13.00 -12.65
N LEU A 5 53.60 -13.04 -11.90
CA LEU A 5 52.58 -14.09 -12.03
C LEU A 5 51.67 -13.74 -13.22
N ASN A 6 51.96 -14.34 -14.38
CA ASN A 6 51.10 -14.33 -15.56
C ASN A 6 49.85 -15.20 -15.28
N PHE A 7 48.68 -14.56 -15.26
CA PHE A 7 47.37 -15.22 -15.14
C PHE A 7 46.83 -15.76 -16.48
N GLU A 8 47.66 -15.84 -17.53
CA GLU A 8 47.24 -16.18 -18.91
C GLU A 8 47.35 -17.66 -19.30
N LYS A 9 47.72 -18.58 -18.38
CA LYS A 9 48.09 -19.96 -18.79
C LYS A 9 47.35 -21.14 -18.17
N VAL A 10 46.15 -20.94 -17.62
CA VAL A 10 45.29 -22.07 -17.22
C VAL A 10 43.89 -21.83 -17.75
N MET A 11 43.64 -22.21 -19.00
CA MET A 11 42.38 -22.73 -19.55
C MET A 11 42.63 -23.09 -21.02
N ASP A 12 43.14 -24.30 -21.23
CA ASP A 12 43.23 -24.93 -22.56
C ASP A 12 41.90 -25.66 -22.84
N PRO A 13 41.14 -25.33 -23.90
CA PRO A 13 39.79 -25.87 -24.09
C PRO A 13 39.75 -27.19 -24.88
N ASN A 14 40.82 -27.96 -24.95
CA ASN A 14 40.86 -29.22 -25.72
C ASN A 14 41.25 -30.43 -24.86
N HIS A 15 40.29 -30.96 -24.10
CA HIS A 15 40.32 -32.38 -23.74
C HIS A 15 38.89 -32.88 -23.43
N ILE A 16 38.20 -33.33 -24.47
CA ILE A 16 37.01 -34.17 -24.33
C ILE A 16 37.51 -35.61 -24.29
N THR A 17 37.42 -36.25 -23.13
CA THR A 17 37.52 -37.72 -23.01
C THR A 17 36.14 -38.25 -22.65
N ASP A 18 35.58 -39.04 -23.57
CA ASP A 18 34.36 -39.82 -23.38
C ASP A 18 34.55 -40.82 -22.23
N HIS A 19 33.83 -40.62 -21.13
CA HIS A 19 33.62 -41.64 -20.13
C HIS A 19 32.15 -42.08 -20.12
N LYS A 20 31.91 -43.24 -20.75
CA LYS A 20 30.72 -44.07 -20.56
C LYS A 20 30.53 -44.38 -19.07
N THR A 21 29.43 -43.93 -18.49
CA THR A 21 29.00 -44.34 -17.15
C THR A 21 28.01 -45.50 -17.26
N ASN A 22 28.40 -46.63 -16.68
CA ASN A 22 27.53 -47.77 -16.41
C ASN A 22 26.54 -47.41 -15.29
N SER A 23 25.25 -47.36 -15.60
CA SER A 23 24.17 -47.27 -14.61
C SER A 23 23.91 -48.65 -14.00
N LYS A 24 24.35 -48.87 -12.76
CA LYS A 24 23.84 -49.94 -11.89
C LYS A 24 22.65 -49.40 -11.10
N SER A 25 21.48 -49.97 -11.39
CA SER A 25 20.24 -49.84 -10.66
C SER A 25 20.34 -50.46 -9.26
N SER A 26 20.05 -49.69 -8.22
CA SER A 26 19.75 -50.21 -6.89
C SER A 26 18.32 -49.85 -6.51
N SER A 27 17.50 -50.89 -6.48
CA SER A 27 16.14 -50.97 -5.99
C SER A 27 16.07 -50.88 -4.47
N SER A 28 15.22 -50.01 -3.93
CA SER A 28 14.65 -50.17 -2.59
C SER A 28 13.42 -49.27 -2.39
N SER A 29 12.23 -49.87 -2.36
CA SER A 29 11.12 -49.46 -1.48
C SER A 29 9.85 -50.24 -1.81
N SER A 30 9.48 -51.17 -0.93
CA SER A 30 8.09 -51.62 -0.78
C SER A 30 7.89 -52.10 0.66
N GLY A 31 7.68 -51.14 1.55
CA GLY A 31 7.20 -51.35 2.91
C GLY A 31 5.68 -51.25 2.90
N ASN A 32 5.05 -52.39 3.12
CA ASN A 32 3.62 -52.60 3.30
C ASN A 32 3.24 -52.25 4.75
N CYS A 33 2.13 -51.54 5.01
CA CYS A 33 1.29 -51.68 6.21
C CYS A 33 0.07 -50.75 6.16
N GLY A 34 -1.12 -51.35 6.31
CA GLY A 34 -2.03 -50.93 7.39
C GLY A 34 -3.25 -50.11 7.00
N ASN A 35 -4.35 -50.82 6.74
CA ASN A 35 -5.73 -50.33 6.81
C ASN A 35 -6.04 -49.54 8.10
N ASN A 36 -6.93 -48.54 7.99
CA ASN A 36 -8.14 -48.49 8.80
C ASN A 36 -9.22 -47.57 8.18
N ASN A 37 -10.44 -48.11 8.19
CA ASN A 37 -11.72 -47.45 7.92
C ASN A 37 -11.95 -46.28 8.92
N ASP A 38 -12.88 -45.35 8.79
CA ASP A 38 -14.30 -45.54 8.54
C ASP A 38 -15.01 -44.16 8.44
N SER A 39 -16.07 -44.14 7.64
CA SER A 39 -17.29 -43.33 7.79
C SER A 39 -17.23 -41.78 7.76
N SER A 40 -17.56 -41.21 6.59
CA SER A 40 -18.17 -39.89 6.47
C SER A 40 -19.29 -39.89 5.40
N SER A 41 -20.54 -39.82 5.86
CA SER A 41 -21.74 -39.33 5.15
C SER A 41 -22.92 -39.61 6.09
N GLY A 42 -23.67 -38.63 6.57
CA GLY A 42 -24.64 -37.86 5.81
C GLY A 42 -25.88 -37.70 6.71
N GLY A 43 -25.81 -36.78 7.66
CA GLY A 43 -26.87 -36.52 8.63
C GLY A 43 -27.81 -35.41 8.15
N SER A 44 -28.93 -35.80 7.56
CA SER A 44 -30.06 -34.92 7.23
C SER A 44 -30.71 -34.33 8.51
N HIS A 45 -30.59 -33.02 8.71
CA HIS A 45 -31.32 -32.29 9.76
C HIS A 45 -32.66 -31.75 9.24
N LYS A 46 -33.75 -32.35 9.74
CA LYS A 46 -35.12 -31.83 9.64
C LYS A 46 -35.23 -30.56 10.50
N ARG A 47 -35.59 -29.44 9.87
CA ARG A 47 -36.08 -28.21 10.53
C ARG A 47 -37.41 -28.52 11.24
N SER A 48 -37.40 -28.62 12.56
CA SER A 48 -38.60 -28.52 13.39
C SER A 48 -38.84 -27.04 13.75
N LYS A 49 -39.98 -26.51 13.30
CA LYS A 49 -40.53 -25.24 13.77
C LYS A 49 -41.07 -25.46 15.18
N SER A 50 -40.42 -24.92 16.21
CA SER A 50 -41.01 -24.79 17.54
C SER A 50 -41.64 -23.41 17.68
N GLN A 51 -42.98 -23.39 17.69
CA GLN A 51 -43.77 -22.24 18.13
C GLN A 51 -43.60 -22.10 19.65
N GLN A 52 -42.98 -21.00 20.11
CA GLN A 52 -43.09 -20.58 21.50
C GLN A 52 -44.44 -19.88 21.70
N GLN A 53 -45.38 -20.61 22.31
CA GLN A 53 -46.57 -20.01 22.92
C GLN A 53 -46.17 -19.37 24.25
N GLN A 54 -46.40 -18.07 24.39
CA GLN A 54 -46.29 -17.37 25.66
C GLN A 54 -47.43 -17.82 26.59
N HIS A 55 -47.12 -18.68 27.55
CA HIS A 55 -48.03 -19.00 28.65
C HIS A 55 -48.12 -17.80 29.60
N THR A 56 -49.25 -17.09 29.60
CA THR A 56 -49.63 -16.21 30.70
C THR A 56 -49.85 -17.07 31.94
N THR A 57 -48.87 -17.12 32.84
CA THR A 57 -48.95 -17.87 34.09
C THR A 57 -50.01 -17.23 34.98
N ASN A 58 -51.15 -17.87 35.08
CA ASN A 58 -52.19 -17.49 36.02
C ASN A 58 -51.62 -17.65 37.43
N HIS A 59 -51.24 -16.55 38.08
CA HIS A 59 -50.53 -16.57 39.37
C HIS A 59 -51.36 -17.32 40.41
N GLN A 60 -50.95 -18.56 40.70
CA GLN A 60 -51.67 -19.41 41.63
C GLN A 60 -51.57 -18.80 43.04
N THR A 61 -52.69 -18.25 43.52
CA THR A 61 -52.75 -17.56 44.82
C THR A 61 -52.75 -18.51 46.02
N GLN A 62 -52.70 -19.81 45.76
CA GLN A 62 -52.78 -20.87 46.75
C GLN A 62 -51.78 -21.99 46.44
N CYS A 63 -51.27 -22.61 47.49
CA CYS A 63 -50.42 -23.78 47.42
C CYS A 63 -51.11 -24.93 46.70
N VAL A 64 -50.42 -25.54 45.73
CA VAL A 64 -50.92 -26.67 44.94
C VAL A 64 -51.20 -27.89 45.82
N HIS A 65 -50.39 -28.10 46.85
CA HIS A 65 -50.48 -29.26 47.75
C HIS A 65 -51.56 -29.09 48.81
N HIS A 66 -51.64 -27.92 49.46
CA HIS A 66 -52.52 -27.73 50.62
C HIS A 66 -53.72 -26.83 50.37
N LYS A 67 -53.85 -26.24 49.17
CA LYS A 67 -54.90 -25.26 48.81
C LYS A 67 -55.00 -24.07 49.78
N LYS A 68 -53.90 -23.74 50.47
CA LYS A 68 -53.79 -22.61 51.41
C LYS A 68 -53.05 -21.44 50.76
N LYS A 69 -53.40 -20.21 51.14
CA LYS A 69 -52.70 -19.01 50.67
C LYS A 69 -51.23 -19.04 51.07
N PHE A 70 -50.35 -18.58 50.17
CA PHE A 70 -48.95 -18.38 50.52
C PHE A 70 -48.82 -17.26 51.55
N LYS A 71 -48.02 -17.49 52.58
CA LYS A 71 -47.81 -16.54 53.69
C LYS A 71 -46.33 -16.33 54.00
N PHE A 72 -45.48 -17.26 53.57
CA PHE A 72 -44.08 -17.31 53.91
C PHE A 72 -43.24 -17.42 52.63
N ILE A 73 -41.98 -17.01 52.69
CA ILE A 73 -40.95 -17.35 51.71
C ILE A 73 -39.86 -18.16 52.42
N CYS A 74 -39.45 -19.28 51.83
CA CYS A 74 -38.29 -20.03 52.29
C CYS A 74 -37.02 -19.37 51.78
N LEU A 75 -36.15 -18.90 52.67
CA LEU A 75 -34.91 -18.20 52.27
C LEU A 75 -33.87 -19.17 51.71
N ASN A 76 -33.94 -20.45 52.09
CA ASN A 76 -33.05 -21.51 51.61
C ASN A 76 -33.47 -22.03 50.22
N CYS A 77 -34.76 -22.29 50.01
CA CYS A 77 -35.28 -22.81 48.73
C CYS A 77 -35.65 -21.71 47.73
N ASN A 78 -35.84 -20.49 48.21
CA ASN A 78 -36.36 -19.37 47.42
C ASN A 78 -37.76 -19.67 46.83
N GLU A 79 -38.62 -20.30 47.64
CA GLU A 79 -39.97 -20.70 47.28
C GLU A 79 -41.01 -20.03 48.18
N VAL A 80 -42.15 -19.60 47.60
CA VAL A 80 -43.29 -19.10 48.36
C VAL A 80 -44.09 -20.27 48.94
N LEU A 81 -44.33 -20.22 50.25
CA LEU A 81 -44.87 -21.33 51.03
C LEU A 81 -46.16 -20.96 51.76
N CYS A 82 -47.06 -21.93 51.90
CA CYS A 82 -48.20 -21.82 52.79
C CYS A 82 -47.81 -22.28 54.20
N SER A 83 -48.69 -22.04 55.18
CA SER A 83 -48.43 -22.42 56.58
C SER A 83 -48.26 -23.92 56.82
N SER A 84 -48.65 -24.79 55.88
CA SER A 84 -48.43 -26.24 55.97
C SER A 84 -47.09 -26.68 55.36
N CYS A 85 -46.63 -26.04 54.29
CA CYS A 85 -45.36 -26.39 53.65
C CYS A 85 -44.13 -26.15 54.53
N ILE A 86 -44.20 -25.20 55.48
CA ILE A 86 -43.05 -24.85 56.34
C ILE A 86 -42.63 -25.98 57.30
N ILE A 87 -43.56 -26.88 57.67
CA ILE A 87 -43.30 -27.99 58.60
C ILE A 87 -43.07 -29.33 57.87
N GLU A 88 -43.38 -29.40 56.58
CA GLU A 88 -43.27 -30.61 55.77
C GLU A 88 -41.94 -30.65 55.00
N PRO A 89 -41.32 -31.82 54.79
CA PRO A 89 -40.23 -31.97 53.83
C PRO A 89 -40.68 -31.52 52.43
N PRO A 90 -39.84 -30.82 51.65
CA PRO A 90 -38.40 -30.62 51.84
C PRO A 90 -38.01 -29.39 52.68
N HIS A 91 -38.96 -28.59 53.16
CA HIS A 91 -38.64 -27.32 53.81
C HIS A 91 -38.42 -27.43 55.32
N ARG A 92 -38.71 -28.57 55.92
CA ARG A 92 -38.50 -28.81 57.35
C ARG A 92 -37.05 -28.49 57.76
N GLY A 93 -36.87 -27.48 58.61
CA GLY A 93 -35.55 -27.02 59.09
C GLY A 93 -34.94 -25.84 58.32
N HIS A 94 -35.61 -25.34 57.28
CA HIS A 94 -35.20 -24.12 56.59
C HIS A 94 -35.59 -22.85 57.37
N THR A 95 -34.95 -21.74 57.00
CA THR A 95 -35.31 -20.40 57.47
C THR A 95 -36.42 -19.83 56.58
N PHE A 96 -37.42 -19.22 57.24
CA PHE A 96 -38.59 -18.67 56.59
C PHE A 96 -38.82 -17.25 57.07
N ASP A 97 -39.34 -16.44 56.17
CA ASP A 97 -39.78 -15.08 56.48
C ASP A 97 -41.25 -14.92 56.07
N ASP A 98 -42.04 -14.24 56.89
CA ASP A 98 -43.44 -13.93 56.59
C ASP A 98 -43.61 -12.55 55.95
N THR A 99 -44.72 -12.31 55.26
CA THR A 99 -44.97 -11.01 54.59
C THR A 99 -44.86 -9.78 55.48
N ASN A 100 -45.29 -9.89 56.74
CA ASN A 100 -45.23 -8.80 57.69
C ASN A 100 -43.80 -8.65 58.22
N SER A 101 -43.10 -9.76 58.48
CA SER A 101 -41.67 -9.78 58.85
C SER A 101 -40.80 -9.17 57.75
N ILE A 102 -41.03 -9.47 56.47
CA ILE A 102 -40.33 -8.83 55.34
C ILE A 102 -40.67 -7.34 55.22
N ALA A 103 -41.95 -6.99 55.41
CA ALA A 103 -42.39 -5.59 55.42
C ALA A 103 -41.79 -4.80 56.60
N SER A 104 -41.60 -5.44 57.78
CA SER A 104 -40.95 -4.84 58.93
C SER A 104 -39.43 -4.93 58.89
N MET A 105 -38.85 -5.93 58.23
CA MET A 105 -37.40 -6.01 57.93
C MET A 105 -36.99 -5.01 56.86
N ASN A 106 -37.94 -4.43 56.13
CA ASN A 106 -37.69 -3.23 55.34
C ASN A 106 -37.28 -2.02 56.20
N SER A 107 -37.50 -2.06 57.53
CA SER A 107 -36.88 -1.13 58.49
C SER A 107 -35.38 -1.40 58.68
N GLY A 108 -34.90 -2.58 58.31
CA GLY A 108 -33.53 -3.03 58.39
C GLY A 108 -32.83 -3.04 57.03
N ASN A 109 -32.77 -1.88 56.37
CA ASN A 109 -31.76 -1.42 55.39
C ASN A 109 -31.29 -2.33 54.22
N HIS A 110 -31.66 -3.61 54.09
CA HIS A 110 -31.01 -4.55 53.18
C HIS A 110 -31.31 -4.27 51.69
N TYR A 111 -32.57 -4.02 51.32
CA TYR A 111 -32.91 -3.65 49.94
C TYR A 111 -32.41 -2.25 49.58
N SER A 112 -32.45 -1.32 50.52
CA SER A 112 -31.88 0.03 50.36
C SER A 112 -30.36 -0.02 50.18
N GLN A 113 -29.65 -0.87 50.93
CA GLN A 113 -28.21 -1.12 50.76
C GLN A 113 -27.90 -1.72 49.38
N ARG A 114 -28.70 -2.70 48.92
CA ARG A 114 -28.50 -3.26 47.58
C ARG A 114 -28.82 -2.26 46.47
N LEU A 115 -29.87 -1.46 46.60
CA LEU A 115 -30.18 -0.35 45.68
C LEU A 115 -29.05 0.68 45.65
N SER A 116 -28.54 1.08 46.82
CA SER A 116 -27.38 1.97 46.94
C SER A 116 -26.13 1.38 46.26
N HIS A 117 -25.84 0.09 46.46
CA HIS A 117 -24.75 -0.59 45.75
C HIS A 117 -24.95 -0.62 44.24
N LEU A 118 -26.15 -0.96 43.77
CA LEU A 118 -26.47 -0.96 42.33
C LEU A 118 -26.37 0.44 41.73
N TRP A 119 -26.77 1.46 42.49
CA TRP A 119 -26.67 2.86 42.10
C TRP A 119 -25.22 3.32 41.96
N LEU A 120 -24.38 3.07 42.97
CA LEU A 120 -22.95 3.36 42.90
C LEU A 120 -22.29 2.63 41.71
N ARG A 121 -22.72 1.39 41.48
CA ARG A 121 -22.24 0.61 40.34
C ARG A 121 -22.68 1.20 39.00
N MET A 122 -23.91 1.68 38.90
CA MET A 122 -24.46 2.33 37.71
C MET A 122 -23.76 3.67 37.42
N LYS A 123 -23.43 4.45 38.45
CA LYS A 123 -22.57 5.65 38.35
C LYS A 123 -21.21 5.30 37.75
N GLN A 124 -20.53 4.31 38.31
CA GLN A 124 -19.23 3.85 37.81
C GLN A 124 -19.31 3.40 36.35
N LEU A 125 -20.33 2.62 35.97
CA LEU A 125 -20.54 2.21 34.58
C LEU A 125 -20.84 3.41 33.65
N GLY A 126 -21.45 4.47 34.18
CA GLY A 126 -21.61 5.72 33.46
C GLY A 126 -20.30 6.47 33.22
N ASP A 127 -19.39 6.46 34.21
CA ASP A 127 -18.03 7.02 34.06
C ASP A 127 -17.22 6.21 33.03
N ASP A 128 -17.29 4.87 33.11
CA ASP A 128 -16.63 3.96 32.17
C ASP A 128 -17.17 4.17 30.74
N TYR A 129 -18.49 4.33 30.58
CA TYR A 129 -19.13 4.59 29.29
C TYR A 129 -18.64 5.89 28.64
N GLU A 130 -18.55 6.98 29.40
CA GLU A 130 -18.00 8.25 28.88
C GLU A 130 -16.53 8.11 28.49
N THR A 131 -15.76 7.35 29.27
CA THR A 131 -14.36 7.06 28.95
C THR A 131 -14.24 6.29 27.63
N PHE A 132 -15.11 5.29 27.40
CA PHE A 132 -15.14 4.56 26.13
C PHE A 132 -15.54 5.45 24.95
N MET A 133 -16.56 6.30 25.11
CA MET A 133 -16.96 7.26 24.08
C MET A 133 -15.81 8.22 23.73
N ALA A 134 -15.09 8.71 24.74
CA ALA A 134 -13.94 9.59 24.53
C ALA A 134 -12.79 8.86 23.80
N THR A 135 -12.50 7.61 24.16
CA THR A 135 -11.50 6.79 23.46
C THR A 135 -11.90 6.50 22.02
N GLU A 136 -13.17 6.16 21.77
CA GLU A 136 -13.72 5.96 20.42
C GLU A 136 -13.59 7.22 19.56
N GLN A 137 -13.91 8.39 20.14
CA GLN A 137 -13.75 9.68 19.47
C GLN A 137 -12.29 9.98 19.14
N LYS A 138 -11.35 9.72 20.05
CA LYS A 138 -9.91 9.87 19.80
C LYS A 138 -9.42 8.99 18.65
N VAL A 139 -9.88 7.74 18.59
CA VAL A 139 -9.56 6.82 17.49
C VAL A 139 -10.10 7.36 16.16
N SER A 140 -11.36 7.80 16.15
CA SER A 140 -12.00 8.36 14.97
C SER A 140 -11.28 9.61 14.46
N GLU A 141 -10.90 10.50 15.37
CA GLU A 141 -10.17 11.74 15.04
C GLU A 141 -8.77 11.47 14.48
N PHE A 142 -8.03 10.51 15.05
CA PHE A 142 -6.73 10.09 14.53
C PHE A 142 -6.82 9.63 13.07
N TYR A 143 -7.77 8.74 12.76
CA TYR A 143 -7.95 8.26 11.39
C TYR A 143 -8.45 9.37 10.45
N ARG A 144 -9.32 10.27 10.91
CA ARG A 144 -9.75 11.44 10.13
C ARG A 144 -8.56 12.28 9.68
N ILE A 145 -7.64 12.61 10.60
CA ILE A 145 -6.43 13.38 10.30
C ILE A 145 -5.53 12.64 9.29
N LEU A 146 -5.35 11.33 9.45
CA LEU A 146 -4.55 10.53 8.53
C LEU A 146 -5.18 10.47 7.13
N HIS A 147 -6.50 10.29 7.04
CA HIS A 147 -7.24 10.33 5.78
C HIS A 147 -7.12 11.69 5.08
N GLU A 148 -7.22 12.78 5.83
CA GLU A 148 -7.08 14.14 5.28
C GLU A 148 -5.66 14.36 4.73
N PHE A 149 -4.63 13.94 5.46
CA PHE A 149 -3.25 13.99 4.98
C PHE A 149 -3.06 13.20 3.67
N LEU A 150 -3.60 11.99 3.58
CA LEU A 150 -3.54 11.16 2.36
C LEU A 150 -4.24 11.85 1.18
N ARG A 151 -5.41 12.48 1.42
CA ARG A 151 -6.14 13.23 0.40
C ARG A 151 -5.34 14.41 -0.14
N VAL A 152 -4.62 15.13 0.74
CA VAL A 152 -3.75 16.25 0.33
C VAL A 152 -2.58 15.77 -0.52
N GLU A 153 -1.86 14.72 -0.11
CA GLU A 153 -0.74 14.17 -0.92
C GLU A 153 -1.21 13.60 -2.27
N GLU A 154 -2.41 13.01 -2.31
CA GLU A 154 -3.05 12.60 -3.56
C GLU A 154 -3.30 13.79 -4.50
N GLN A 155 -3.91 14.88 -3.99
CA GLN A 155 -4.16 16.08 -4.80
C GLN A 155 -2.88 16.76 -5.26
N LYS A 156 -1.87 16.83 -4.39
CA LYS A 156 -0.53 17.37 -4.72
C LYS A 156 0.11 16.61 -5.89
N THR A 157 -0.03 15.28 -5.92
CA THR A 157 0.45 14.44 -7.01
C THR A 157 -0.38 14.62 -8.29
N LYS A 158 -1.71 14.75 -8.16
CA LYS A 158 -2.63 14.92 -9.31
C LYS A 158 -2.58 16.31 -9.95
N LYS A 159 -2.31 17.38 -9.19
CA LYS A 159 -2.35 18.77 -9.65
C LYS A 159 -1.51 19.02 -10.93
N PRO A 160 -0.21 18.70 -10.98
CA PRO A 160 0.59 18.86 -12.19
C PRO A 160 0.06 18.03 -13.38
N ILE A 161 -0.49 16.83 -13.15
CA ILE A 161 -1.08 16.00 -14.21
C ILE A 161 -2.34 16.66 -14.79
N LYS A 162 -3.22 17.19 -13.94
CA LYS A 162 -4.42 17.93 -14.37
C LYS A 162 -4.03 19.19 -15.16
N GLN A 163 -3.05 19.95 -14.69
CA GLN A 163 -2.53 21.12 -15.39
C GLN A 163 -1.97 20.77 -16.78
N GLN A 164 -1.16 19.71 -16.88
CA GLN A 164 -0.64 19.26 -18.19
C GLN A 164 -1.75 18.77 -19.12
N ARG A 165 -2.78 18.10 -18.58
CA ARG A 165 -3.96 17.71 -19.36
C ARG A 165 -4.69 18.95 -19.90
N GLU A 166 -4.96 19.94 -19.07
CA GLU A 166 -5.63 21.19 -19.48
C GLU A 166 -4.82 21.96 -20.53
N ILE A 167 -3.50 22.04 -20.39
CA ILE A 167 -2.60 22.62 -21.41
C ILE A 167 -2.70 21.83 -22.72
N THR A 168 -2.74 20.50 -22.64
CA THR A 168 -2.87 19.63 -23.81
C THR A 168 -4.21 19.82 -24.50
N GLU A 169 -5.31 19.88 -23.74
CA GLU A 169 -6.67 20.14 -24.25
C GLU A 169 -6.72 21.49 -24.99
N LYS A 170 -6.22 22.58 -24.38
CA LYS A 170 -6.13 23.89 -25.04
C LYS A 170 -5.26 23.88 -26.29
N THR A 171 -4.18 23.10 -26.29
CA THR A 171 -3.30 22.95 -27.45
C THR A 171 -4.02 22.24 -28.60
N ILE A 172 -4.78 21.18 -28.31
CA ILE A 172 -5.60 20.47 -29.28
C ILE A 172 -6.67 21.39 -29.87
N GLU A 173 -7.36 22.17 -29.03
CA GLU A 173 -8.35 23.17 -29.48
C GLU A 173 -7.74 24.20 -30.44
N SER A 174 -6.55 24.72 -30.10
CA SER A 174 -5.80 25.64 -30.97
C SER A 174 -5.47 25.02 -32.33
N ILE A 175 -4.97 23.78 -32.34
CA ILE A 175 -4.65 23.04 -33.59
C ILE A 175 -5.92 22.80 -34.43
N LEU A 176 -7.03 22.45 -33.80
CA LEU A 176 -8.30 22.24 -34.51
C LEU A 176 -8.80 23.55 -35.16
N ASN A 177 -8.68 24.68 -34.46
CA ASN A 177 -9.03 25.99 -35.00
C ASN A 177 -8.13 26.40 -36.18
N GLU A 178 -6.83 26.07 -36.11
CA GLU A 178 -5.90 26.26 -37.23
C GLU A 178 -6.29 25.39 -38.44
N ILE A 179 -6.57 24.10 -38.23
CA ILE A 179 -7.04 23.20 -39.30
C ILE A 179 -8.33 23.71 -39.93
N LYS A 180 -9.30 24.18 -39.12
CA LYS A 180 -10.56 24.78 -39.61
C LYS A 180 -10.27 26.00 -40.48
N SER A 181 -9.43 26.91 -40.02
CA SER A 181 -9.03 28.12 -40.75
C SER A 181 -8.34 27.79 -42.09
N ILE A 182 -7.43 26.81 -42.09
CA ILE A 182 -6.76 26.35 -43.32
C ILE A 182 -7.79 25.75 -44.29
N ASN A 183 -8.72 24.95 -43.79
CA ASN A 183 -9.77 24.35 -44.61
C ASN A 183 -10.70 25.40 -45.22
N ASP A 184 -11.06 26.45 -44.48
CA ASP A 184 -11.88 27.56 -44.98
C ASP A 184 -11.16 28.30 -46.11
N ILE A 185 -9.85 28.55 -45.98
CA ILE A 185 -9.02 29.14 -47.06
C ILE A 185 -9.03 28.23 -48.30
N ILE A 186 -8.87 26.91 -48.12
CA ILE A 186 -8.90 25.94 -49.23
C ILE A 186 -10.25 26.00 -49.95
N LEU A 187 -11.36 26.04 -49.23
CA LEU A 187 -12.71 26.12 -49.80
C LEU A 187 -12.92 27.44 -50.57
N GLU A 188 -12.46 28.57 -50.03
CA GLU A 188 -12.56 29.87 -50.69
C GLU A 188 -11.75 29.90 -52.00
N LEU A 189 -10.52 29.36 -51.98
CA LEU A 189 -9.69 29.22 -53.19
C LEU A 189 -10.37 28.34 -54.26
N GLN A 190 -11.04 27.26 -53.86
CA GLN A 190 -11.79 26.40 -54.79
C GLN A 190 -12.97 27.14 -55.43
N LEU A 191 -13.68 27.98 -54.67
CA LEU A 191 -14.78 28.80 -55.20
C LEU A 191 -14.28 29.81 -56.24
N LEU A 192 -13.15 30.46 -55.98
CA LEU A 192 -12.52 31.41 -56.91
C LEU A 192 -12.09 30.74 -58.22
N CYS A 193 -11.54 29.52 -58.15
CA CYS A 193 -11.17 28.75 -59.35
C CYS A 193 -12.38 28.42 -60.24
N ASN A 194 -13.55 28.18 -59.66
CA ASN A 194 -14.75 27.84 -60.43
C ASN A 194 -15.40 29.05 -61.11
N GLN A 195 -15.34 30.25 -60.53
CA GLN A 195 -15.98 31.45 -61.09
C GLN A 195 -15.30 31.95 -62.38
N ASN A 196 -14.01 31.69 -62.56
CA ASN A 196 -13.27 32.10 -63.76
C ASN A 196 -13.57 31.23 -65.01
N SER A 197 -14.43 30.22 -64.90
CA SER A 197 -14.74 29.29 -66.00
C SER A 197 -16.04 29.56 -66.77
N THR A 198 -16.80 30.63 -66.44
CA THR A 198 -18.15 30.88 -67.02
C THR A 198 -18.30 32.18 -67.83
N THR A 199 -17.24 32.94 -68.12
CA THR A 199 -17.33 34.20 -68.90
C THR A 199 -16.67 34.17 -70.27
N SER A 200 -16.14 33.04 -70.73
CA SER A 200 -15.73 32.86 -72.14
C SER A 200 -16.78 32.04 -72.90
N ASP A 201 -17.79 32.72 -73.46
CA ASP A 201 -18.28 32.49 -74.84
C ASP A 201 -19.66 33.11 -75.03
N SER A 202 -19.64 34.39 -75.39
CA SER A 202 -20.67 34.96 -76.26
C SER A 202 -20.03 36.04 -77.09
N GLU A 203 -19.31 35.65 -78.14
CA GLU A 203 -19.46 36.27 -79.44
C GLU A 203 -18.82 35.38 -80.54
N GLY A 204 -19.69 34.82 -81.38
CA GLY A 204 -19.42 34.58 -82.80
C GLY A 204 -18.52 33.40 -83.18
N SER A 205 -19.12 32.32 -83.65
CA SER A 205 -19.18 32.11 -85.11
C SER A 205 -19.99 30.88 -85.48
N GLU A 206 -20.85 31.10 -86.46
CA GLU A 206 -21.46 30.11 -87.33
C GLU A 206 -20.35 29.34 -88.06
N ASP A 207 -20.34 28.01 -87.99
CA ASP A 207 -20.55 27.14 -89.16
C ASP A 207 -20.28 25.65 -88.88
N ASN A 208 -21.25 24.84 -89.29
CA ASN A 208 -21.13 23.54 -89.94
C ASN A 208 -19.83 22.72 -89.77
N ASN A 209 -19.90 21.48 -89.23
CA ASN A 209 -20.30 20.29 -90.01
C ASN A 209 -20.17 18.97 -89.21
N ASN A 210 -21.19 18.13 -89.40
CA ASN A 210 -21.22 16.65 -89.31
C ASN A 210 -19.89 15.89 -89.09
N ASN A 211 -19.85 15.00 -88.09
CA ASN A 211 -20.14 13.57 -88.33
C ASN A 211 -20.22 12.74 -87.04
N ASN A 212 -21.44 12.31 -86.72
CA ASN A 212 -21.85 10.91 -86.51
C ASN A 212 -20.78 9.89 -86.06
N ASN A 213 -20.82 9.45 -84.80
CA ASN A 213 -21.19 8.04 -84.55
C ASN A 213 -21.63 7.74 -83.11
N ASN A 214 -22.68 6.93 -83.06
CA ASN A 214 -23.39 6.40 -81.91
C ASN A 214 -22.49 5.67 -80.89
N ASN A 215 -22.74 5.88 -79.59
CA ASN A 215 -23.29 4.78 -78.80
C ASN A 215 -24.03 5.19 -77.52
N ARG A 216 -25.13 4.48 -77.28
CA ARG A 216 -26.14 4.60 -76.23
C ARG A 216 -25.59 4.28 -74.83
N ASN A 217 -25.99 5.05 -73.81
CA ASN A 217 -26.91 4.55 -72.77
C ASN A 217 -27.46 5.62 -71.79
N LYS A 218 -28.79 5.77 -71.86
CA LYS A 218 -29.81 6.03 -70.81
C LYS A 218 -29.38 6.69 -69.49
N LYS A 219 -29.84 7.92 -69.25
CA LYS A 219 -31.04 8.31 -68.44
C LYS A 219 -30.88 8.19 -66.91
N GLN A 220 -30.81 9.33 -66.24
CA GLN A 220 -31.80 9.71 -65.22
C GLN A 220 -31.78 11.24 -64.97
N LYS A 221 -32.96 11.86 -65.17
CA LYS A 221 -33.30 13.24 -64.77
C LYS A 221 -33.70 13.22 -63.30
N VAL A 222 -33.17 14.14 -62.49
CA VAL A 222 -33.85 14.63 -61.28
C VAL A 222 -33.68 16.14 -61.20
N ASN A 223 -34.82 16.84 -61.15
CA ASN A 223 -34.97 18.26 -60.86
C ASN A 223 -34.51 18.58 -59.44
N HIS A 224 -33.73 19.65 -59.25
CA HIS A 224 -33.66 20.36 -57.98
C HIS A 224 -33.42 21.85 -58.18
N ASN A 225 -34.51 22.61 -58.28
CA ASN A 225 -34.55 24.04 -58.00
C ASN A 225 -35.50 24.22 -56.83
N ASN A 226 -34.95 24.32 -55.61
CA ASN A 226 -35.51 24.97 -54.42
C ASN A 226 -34.59 24.67 -53.21
N SER A 227 -33.48 25.39 -53.06
CA SER A 227 -32.71 25.40 -51.80
C SER A 227 -31.85 26.66 -51.68
N THR A 228 -32.49 27.80 -51.44
CA THR A 228 -31.77 29.07 -51.13
C THR A 228 -32.36 29.79 -49.93
N LYS A 229 -33.25 29.13 -49.17
CA LYS A 229 -33.78 29.64 -47.89
C LYS A 229 -33.41 28.77 -46.68
N GLN A 230 -32.87 27.57 -46.86
CA GLN A 230 -32.52 26.67 -45.75
C GLN A 230 -31.09 26.88 -45.20
N ASP A 231 -30.16 27.39 -46.01
CA ASP A 231 -28.76 27.57 -45.57
C ASP A 231 -28.55 28.77 -44.63
N LYS A 232 -29.48 29.74 -44.60
CA LYS A 232 -29.43 30.86 -43.65
C LYS A 232 -29.89 30.46 -42.25
N ASP A 233 -30.86 29.54 -42.14
CA ASP A 233 -31.35 29.07 -40.84
C ASP A 233 -30.38 28.06 -40.19
N ILE A 234 -29.59 27.33 -40.98
CA ILE A 234 -28.54 26.42 -40.47
C ILE A 234 -27.37 27.23 -39.88
N ASN A 235 -26.99 28.36 -40.48
CA ASN A 235 -25.90 29.19 -39.96
C ASN A 235 -26.27 30.01 -38.72
N ILE A 236 -27.55 30.31 -38.49
CA ILE A 236 -28.00 30.99 -37.26
C ILE A 236 -27.99 29.99 -36.10
N LYS A 237 -28.52 28.78 -36.32
CA LYS A 237 -28.58 27.74 -35.28
C LYS A 237 -27.20 27.25 -34.83
N LYS A 238 -26.24 27.19 -35.76
CA LYS A 238 -24.85 26.83 -35.45
C LYS A 238 -24.13 27.87 -34.60
N LYS A 239 -24.57 29.13 -34.65
CA LYS A 239 -24.00 30.24 -33.86
C LYS A 239 -24.56 30.26 -32.43
N GLU A 240 -25.83 29.91 -32.27
CA GLU A 240 -26.47 29.72 -30.94
C GLU A 240 -25.85 28.52 -30.20
N ASP A 241 -25.58 27.42 -30.91
CA ASP A 241 -24.91 26.24 -30.33
C ASP A 241 -23.43 26.51 -29.97
N GLU A 242 -22.76 27.45 -30.65
CA GLU A 242 -21.37 27.85 -30.33
C GLU A 242 -21.32 28.78 -29.09
N GLU A 243 -22.26 29.72 -28.93
CA GLU A 243 -22.34 30.58 -27.73
C GLU A 243 -22.71 29.79 -26.46
N GLU A 244 -23.59 28.78 -26.56
CA GLU A 244 -23.97 27.94 -25.42
C GLU A 244 -22.79 27.08 -24.91
N VAL A 245 -21.93 26.60 -25.82
CA VAL A 245 -20.73 25.82 -25.45
C VAL A 245 -19.68 26.72 -24.77
N GLU A 246 -19.51 27.96 -25.24
CA GLU A 246 -18.55 28.91 -24.64
C GLU A 246 -18.98 29.33 -23.22
N GLU A 247 -20.29 29.55 -23.00
CA GLU A 247 -20.85 29.87 -21.68
C GLU A 247 -20.69 28.71 -20.68
N VAL A 248 -20.87 27.47 -21.12
CA VAL A 248 -20.68 26.27 -20.28
C VAL A 248 -19.22 26.09 -19.88
N VAL A 249 -18.28 26.36 -20.78
CA VAL A 249 -16.83 26.26 -20.49
C VAL A 249 -16.42 27.33 -19.48
N GLN A 250 -16.91 28.56 -19.64
CA GLN A 250 -16.59 29.67 -18.74
C GLN A 250 -17.19 29.47 -17.34
N THR A 251 -18.44 28.99 -17.25
CA THR A 251 -19.09 28.65 -15.98
C THR A 251 -18.32 27.56 -15.22
N ARG A 252 -17.77 26.58 -15.93
CA ARG A 252 -17.02 25.48 -15.33
C ARG A 252 -15.63 25.91 -14.84
N GLN A 253 -15.01 26.90 -15.48
CA GLN A 253 -13.78 27.52 -14.98
C GLN A 253 -14.03 28.31 -13.69
N GLU A 254 -15.08 29.11 -13.64
CA GLU A 254 -15.42 29.91 -12.45
C GLU A 254 -15.77 29.04 -11.24
N GLN A 255 -16.49 27.92 -11.45
CA GLN A 255 -16.79 26.96 -10.38
C GLN A 255 -15.53 26.32 -9.80
N ASN A 256 -14.58 25.93 -10.65
CA ASN A 256 -13.32 25.34 -10.21
C ASN A 256 -12.45 26.34 -9.43
N GLU A 257 -12.40 27.61 -9.86
CA GLU A 257 -11.67 28.66 -9.13
C GLU A 257 -12.31 28.98 -7.77
N GLN A 258 -13.64 28.98 -7.68
CA GLN A 258 -14.35 29.19 -6.42
C GLN A 258 -14.13 28.04 -5.42
N GLU A 259 -14.15 26.79 -5.89
CA GLU A 259 -13.83 25.63 -5.04
C GLU A 259 -12.37 25.66 -4.55
N GLU A 260 -11.42 26.09 -5.38
CA GLU A 260 -10.01 26.21 -5.00
C GLU A 260 -9.80 27.34 -3.97
N GLN A 261 -10.45 28.49 -4.12
CA GLN A 261 -10.41 29.58 -3.14
C GLN A 261 -11.04 29.17 -1.80
N GLN A 262 -12.12 28.41 -1.81
CA GLN A 262 -12.80 27.96 -0.59
C GLN A 262 -11.94 26.93 0.17
N GLN A 263 -11.25 26.03 -0.53
CA GLN A 263 -10.32 25.08 0.09
C GLN A 263 -9.09 25.78 0.70
N GLN A 264 -8.52 26.77 0.03
CA GLN A 264 -7.38 27.54 0.56
C GLN A 264 -7.76 28.37 1.80
N GLN A 265 -8.97 28.95 1.83
CA GLN A 265 -9.45 29.68 3.00
C GLN A 265 -9.69 28.79 4.22
N ASN A 266 -10.06 27.53 4.03
CA ASN A 266 -10.23 26.58 5.13
C ASN A 266 -8.89 26.15 5.73
N ILE A 267 -7.85 25.95 4.89
CA ILE A 267 -6.50 25.61 5.36
C ILE A 267 -5.89 26.75 6.19
N PHE A 268 -6.04 28.01 5.76
CA PHE A 268 -5.51 29.18 6.48
C PHE A 268 -6.21 29.46 7.83
N LYS A 269 -7.46 29.01 8.01
CA LYS A 269 -8.18 29.17 9.29
C LYS A 269 -7.67 28.19 10.36
N ASP A 270 -7.24 27.00 9.95
CA ASP A 270 -6.75 25.97 10.88
C ASP A 270 -5.31 26.23 11.34
N GLU A 271 -4.48 26.89 10.52
CA GLU A 271 -3.12 27.28 10.93
C GLU A 271 -3.09 28.46 11.92
N ASN A 272 -4.01 29.41 11.81
CA ASN A 272 -4.07 30.56 12.73
C ASN A 272 -4.64 30.21 14.11
N ASN A 273 -5.45 29.16 14.24
CA ASN A 273 -5.98 28.72 15.53
C ASN A 273 -4.98 27.90 16.38
N ASN A 274 -3.89 27.41 15.78
CA ASN A 274 -2.89 26.59 16.48
C ASN A 274 -1.67 27.37 16.98
N ASN A 275 -1.57 28.69 16.72
CA ASN A 275 -0.35 29.47 17.00
C ASN A 275 -0.50 30.57 18.07
N SER A 276 -1.59 30.60 18.84
CA SER A 276 -1.84 31.66 19.84
C SER A 276 -1.73 31.22 21.32
N ASN A 277 -1.30 30.00 21.63
CA ASN A 277 -1.13 29.55 23.02
C ASN A 277 0.25 28.94 23.23
N ASN A 278 1.26 29.78 23.39
CA ASN A 278 2.50 29.46 24.10
C ASN A 278 3.26 30.76 24.35
N ASP A 279 2.94 31.43 25.45
CA ASP A 279 3.92 32.10 26.30
C ASP A 279 3.26 32.48 27.64
N ASP A 280 4.05 32.35 28.72
CA ASP A 280 3.85 32.75 30.12
C ASP A 280 3.21 31.78 31.14
N ASN A 281 4.14 31.26 31.97
CA ASN A 281 4.15 31.22 33.44
C ASN A 281 3.66 30.00 34.24
N GLU A 282 4.61 29.56 35.07
CA GLU A 282 4.49 28.69 36.23
C GLU A 282 3.59 29.27 37.34
N SER A 283 3.03 28.34 38.12
CA SER A 283 2.52 28.46 39.50
C SER A 283 1.07 28.91 39.73
N ASN A 284 0.22 27.91 40.04
CA ASN A 284 -0.77 27.82 41.14
C ASN A 284 -2.04 27.05 40.77
N ASN A 285 -2.31 26.03 41.59
CA ASN A 285 -3.58 25.32 41.75
C ASN A 285 -4.78 26.28 41.86
N ASN A 286 -5.81 26.10 41.03
CA ASN A 286 -7.17 25.88 41.49
C ASN A 286 -8.15 25.51 40.37
N ASN A 287 -9.11 24.64 40.73
CA ASN A 287 -10.29 24.24 39.97
C ASN A 287 -11.01 25.40 39.26
N ASN A 288 -11.25 25.25 37.94
CA ASN A 288 -12.55 25.55 37.33
C ASN A 288 -12.62 24.97 35.91
N ASN A 289 -13.44 23.95 35.72
CA ASN A 289 -13.73 23.34 34.42
C ASN A 289 -14.89 24.11 33.78
N ASN A 290 -14.63 24.85 32.70
CA ASN A 290 -15.64 25.48 31.87
C ASN A 290 -15.39 25.06 30.41
N ASN A 291 -16.08 24.01 29.97
CA ASN A 291 -16.04 23.55 28.59
C ASN A 291 -17.09 24.29 27.75
N ASN A 292 -16.63 25.09 26.79
CA ASN A 292 -17.43 25.50 25.65
C ASN A 292 -17.48 24.34 24.65
N SER A 293 -18.66 23.73 24.51
CA SER A 293 -18.97 22.73 23.47
C SER A 293 -19.14 23.44 22.13
N ILE A 294 -18.32 23.09 21.15
CA ILE A 294 -18.62 23.33 19.74
C ILE A 294 -19.22 22.02 19.23
N ASP A 295 -20.55 21.99 19.13
CA ASP A 295 -21.29 20.89 18.51
C ASP A 295 -21.09 20.97 16.99
N ILE A 296 -20.49 19.93 16.40
CA ILE A 296 -20.48 19.71 14.94
C ILE A 296 -21.22 18.40 14.69
N ASP A 297 -22.36 18.55 14.02
CA ASP A 297 -23.24 17.49 13.56
C ASP A 297 -22.49 16.50 12.64
N ILE A 298 -22.46 15.24 13.05
CA ILE A 298 -22.22 14.12 12.15
C ILE A 298 -23.59 13.66 11.67
N ASP A 299 -23.79 13.70 10.35
CA ASP A 299 -25.00 13.28 9.64
C ASP A 299 -25.51 11.89 10.07
N ASN A 300 -26.40 11.88 11.06
CA ASN A 300 -27.37 10.82 11.30
C ASN A 300 -28.72 11.31 10.77
N ASN A 301 -28.85 11.29 9.45
CA ASN A 301 -30.06 11.73 8.79
C ASN A 301 -31.16 10.66 8.91
N SER A 302 -31.80 10.59 10.09
CA SER A 302 -33.14 10.03 10.35
C SER A 302 -33.50 10.13 11.84
N LEU A 303 -33.53 11.32 12.47
CA LEU A 303 -34.23 11.55 13.76
C LEU A 303 -34.12 13.01 14.24
N SER A 304 -34.88 13.94 13.65
CA SER A 304 -35.07 15.27 14.24
C SER A 304 -36.41 15.89 13.85
N LEU A 305 -37.47 15.41 14.48
CA LEU A 305 -38.79 16.04 14.39
C LEU A 305 -39.59 15.80 15.67
N LEU A 306 -39.08 16.25 16.82
CA LEU A 306 -39.85 16.39 18.07
C LEU A 306 -39.02 17.11 19.15
N HIS A 307 -38.98 18.44 19.13
CA HIS A 307 -38.94 19.27 20.35
C HIS A 307 -39.19 20.75 20.03
N ASN A 308 -40.45 21.15 20.11
CA ASN A 308 -40.89 22.44 20.67
C ASN A 308 -42.41 22.53 20.60
N GLN A 309 -43.12 21.85 21.51
CA GLN A 309 -44.49 22.24 21.87
C GLN A 309 -44.70 22.01 23.37
N THR A 310 -44.94 23.13 24.04
CA THR A 310 -45.55 23.21 25.36
C THR A 310 -46.96 22.60 25.32
N SER A 311 -47.20 21.62 26.19
CA SER A 311 -48.47 21.03 26.67
C SER A 311 -49.70 21.12 25.74
N PRO A 312 -50.31 19.96 25.38
CA PRO A 312 -51.30 19.40 26.31
C PRO A 312 -51.23 17.87 26.46
N SER A 313 -51.84 17.40 27.54
CA SER A 313 -51.98 16.00 27.97
C SER A 313 -52.34 15.03 26.84
N THR A 314 -51.35 14.29 26.34
CA THR A 314 -51.56 13.10 25.49
C THR A 314 -51.32 11.83 26.31
N ASN A 315 -52.33 10.97 26.36
CA ASN A 315 -52.24 9.65 26.97
C ASN A 315 -51.22 8.78 26.21
N PHE A 316 -50.01 8.64 26.75
CA PHE A 316 -49.00 7.71 26.24
C PHE A 316 -49.52 6.28 26.34
N THR A 317 -49.55 5.57 25.21
CA THR A 317 -49.88 4.15 25.19
C THR A 317 -48.65 3.32 25.59
N HIS A 318 -48.88 2.17 26.21
CA HIS A 318 -47.85 1.35 26.87
C HIS A 318 -46.74 0.81 25.93
N ASN A 319 -46.83 1.07 24.62
CA ASN A 319 -45.89 0.62 23.59
C ASN A 319 -44.83 1.67 23.19
N ASP A 320 -44.97 2.93 23.59
CA ASP A 320 -44.00 4.02 23.26
C ASP A 320 -42.81 4.12 24.25
N VAL A 321 -42.74 3.23 25.25
CA VAL A 321 -41.65 3.19 26.26
C VAL A 321 -40.32 2.71 25.65
N ASN A 322 -40.27 2.41 24.35
CA ASN A 322 -39.23 1.59 23.74
C ASN A 322 -38.00 2.31 23.15
N VAL A 323 -37.80 3.62 23.34
CA VAL A 323 -36.55 4.27 22.84
C VAL A 323 -36.04 5.38 23.76
N ILE A 324 -35.82 5.08 25.05
CA ILE A 324 -34.92 5.93 25.85
C ILE A 324 -33.50 5.48 25.54
N SER A 325 -32.72 6.35 24.88
CA SER A 325 -31.34 6.03 24.52
C SER A 325 -30.49 5.81 25.78
N ILE A 326 -29.51 4.89 25.71
CA ILE A 326 -28.59 4.61 26.83
C ILE A 326 -27.85 5.89 27.24
N SER A 327 -27.48 6.75 26.28
CA SER A 327 -26.81 8.02 26.58
C SER A 327 -27.69 8.97 27.41
N THR A 328 -29.01 8.99 27.17
CA THR A 328 -29.98 9.74 28.01
C THR A 328 -30.01 9.20 29.44
N ILE A 329 -29.99 7.87 29.60
CA ILE A 329 -29.96 7.24 30.93
C ILE A 329 -28.66 7.57 31.65
N ILE A 330 -27.51 7.45 31.00
CA ILE A 330 -26.20 7.79 31.59
C ILE A 330 -26.14 9.27 31.98
N LYS A 331 -26.63 10.18 31.13
CA LYS A 331 -26.73 11.62 31.48
C LYS A 331 -27.55 11.84 32.75
N SER A 332 -28.69 11.16 32.89
CA SER A 332 -29.52 11.26 34.09
C SER A 332 -28.88 10.62 35.32
N VAL A 333 -28.17 9.50 35.15
CA VAL A 333 -27.36 8.88 36.21
C VAL A 333 -26.33 9.86 36.75
N LYS A 334 -25.67 10.61 35.87
CA LYS A 334 -24.66 11.59 36.22
C LYS A 334 -25.24 12.82 36.90
N SER A 335 -26.38 13.32 36.43
CA SER A 335 -27.00 14.54 36.96
C SER A 335 -27.71 14.36 38.30
N THR A 336 -27.91 13.13 38.77
CA THR A 336 -28.61 12.84 40.02
C THR A 336 -27.64 12.33 41.10
N ASP A 337 -27.85 12.74 42.34
CA ASP A 337 -26.96 12.38 43.46
C ASP A 337 -27.37 11.08 44.17
N SER A 338 -28.64 10.70 44.07
CA SER A 338 -29.21 9.52 44.73
C SER A 338 -30.11 8.71 43.80
N TYR A 339 -30.31 7.43 44.12
CA TYR A 339 -31.21 6.57 43.35
C TYR A 339 -32.67 6.99 43.50
N GLU A 340 -33.05 7.64 44.60
CA GLU A 340 -34.39 8.20 44.78
C GLU A 340 -34.67 9.33 43.80
N ASN A 341 -33.72 10.26 43.64
CA ASN A 341 -33.82 11.35 42.67
C ASN A 341 -33.83 10.78 41.24
N PHE A 342 -32.95 9.82 40.95
CA PHE A 342 -32.93 9.13 39.67
C PHE A 342 -34.27 8.45 39.33
N ILE A 343 -34.87 7.72 40.27
CA ILE A 343 -36.18 7.07 40.06
C ILE A 343 -37.28 8.11 39.86
N SER A 344 -37.26 9.19 40.65
CA SER A 344 -38.22 10.29 40.55
C SER A 344 -38.16 11.02 39.20
N ASP A 345 -36.95 11.26 38.71
CA ASP A 345 -36.71 11.99 37.46
C ASP A 345 -36.96 11.11 36.22
N ASN A 346 -36.94 9.78 36.38
CA ASN A 346 -37.13 8.80 35.30
C ASN A 346 -38.38 7.94 35.48
N GLN A 347 -39.50 8.56 35.90
CA GLN A 347 -40.78 7.85 36.09
C GLN A 347 -41.26 7.07 34.86
N LEU A 348 -40.87 7.49 33.66
CA LEU A 348 -41.17 6.77 32.41
C LEU A 348 -40.46 5.41 32.33
N ILE A 349 -39.25 5.28 32.88
CA ILE A 349 -38.47 4.03 32.94
C ILE A 349 -39.06 3.08 33.99
N PHE A 350 -39.42 3.62 35.16
CA PHE A 350 -39.83 2.83 36.31
C PHE A 350 -41.34 2.56 36.39
N GLY A 351 -42.13 3.28 35.59
CA GLY A 351 -43.59 3.20 35.53
C GLY A 351 -44.27 3.78 36.77
N ASN A 352 -45.39 4.49 36.57
CA ASN A 352 -46.24 5.02 37.66
C ASN A 352 -47.09 3.93 38.33
N SER A 353 -46.49 2.83 38.77
CA SER A 353 -47.17 1.69 39.37
C SER A 353 -47.18 1.78 40.91
N MET A 354 -47.81 2.82 41.44
CA MET A 354 -48.26 2.87 42.85
C MET A 354 -49.68 2.27 43.00
N THR A 355 -49.99 1.18 42.29
CA THR A 355 -51.24 0.44 42.52
C THR A 355 -51.13 -0.33 43.84
N LYS A 356 -52.18 -0.29 44.68
CA LYS A 356 -52.25 -1.07 45.93
C LYS A 356 -51.93 -2.55 45.67
N TYR A 357 -50.75 -2.98 46.09
CA TYR A 357 -50.32 -4.36 45.89
C TYR A 357 -51.06 -5.31 46.84
N ASN A 358 -51.64 -6.37 46.29
CA ASN A 358 -52.05 -7.53 47.08
C ASN A 358 -50.79 -8.21 47.63
N LYS A 359 -50.76 -8.55 48.94
CA LYS A 359 -49.63 -9.21 49.62
C LYS A 359 -49.06 -10.41 48.84
N GLN A 360 -49.92 -11.13 48.13
CA GLN A 360 -49.53 -12.26 47.29
C GLN A 360 -48.62 -11.85 46.11
N ALA A 361 -48.96 -10.75 45.42
CA ALA A 361 -48.19 -10.26 44.29
C ALA A 361 -46.80 -9.74 44.74
N LEU A 362 -46.72 -9.18 45.95
CA LEU A 362 -45.46 -8.75 46.55
C LEU A 362 -44.54 -9.94 46.81
N LEU A 363 -45.04 -11.04 47.40
CA LEU A 363 -44.25 -12.26 47.61
C LEU A 363 -43.71 -12.83 46.30
N SER A 364 -44.55 -12.88 45.27
CA SER A 364 -44.12 -13.35 43.94
C SER A 364 -43.03 -12.47 43.34
N LYS A 365 -43.12 -11.14 43.47
CA LYS A 365 -42.07 -10.21 43.00
C LYS A 365 -40.76 -10.36 43.79
N ILE A 366 -40.83 -10.53 45.10
CA ILE A 366 -39.64 -10.73 45.96
C ILE A 366 -38.96 -12.06 45.62
N GLN A 367 -39.74 -13.12 45.41
CA GLN A 367 -39.23 -14.41 44.98
C GLN A 367 -38.53 -14.29 43.61
N GLN A 368 -39.20 -13.66 42.63
CA GLN A 368 -38.62 -13.41 41.31
C GLN A 368 -37.31 -12.62 41.41
N TYR A 369 -37.27 -11.56 42.21
CA TYR A 369 -36.06 -10.79 42.44
C TYR A 369 -34.93 -11.63 43.05
N SER A 370 -35.26 -12.42 44.07
CA SER A 370 -34.29 -13.27 44.78
C SER A 370 -33.72 -14.35 43.85
N ILE A 371 -34.54 -14.93 42.96
CA ILE A 371 -34.09 -15.91 41.95
C ILE A 371 -33.20 -15.24 40.91
N ALA A 372 -33.62 -14.07 40.40
CA ALA A 372 -32.99 -13.47 39.23
C ALA A 372 -31.75 -12.61 39.54
N TYR A 373 -31.68 -11.97 40.72
CA TYR A 373 -30.73 -10.87 40.95
C TYR A 373 -29.91 -10.94 42.23
N LYS A 374 -30.23 -11.85 43.16
CA LYS A 374 -29.60 -11.91 44.50
C LYS A 374 -28.09 -12.16 44.43
N ASN A 375 -27.61 -12.86 43.40
CA ASN A 375 -26.21 -13.24 43.21
C ASN A 375 -25.63 -12.78 41.87
N VAL A 376 -26.25 -11.79 41.21
CA VAL A 376 -25.69 -11.26 39.96
C VAL A 376 -24.49 -10.38 40.30
N ASP A 377 -23.32 -10.87 39.90
CA ASP A 377 -22.06 -10.13 39.92
C ASP A 377 -21.91 -9.35 38.61
N TYR A 378 -21.99 -8.02 38.72
CA TYR A 378 -21.83 -7.12 37.59
C TYR A 378 -20.34 -6.82 37.41
N LYS A 379 -19.64 -7.64 36.64
CA LYS A 379 -18.21 -7.46 36.35
C LYS A 379 -17.93 -6.10 35.71
N SER A 380 -16.78 -5.51 36.06
CA SER A 380 -16.37 -4.24 35.42
C SER A 380 -16.01 -4.50 33.97
N PRO A 381 -16.37 -3.58 33.06
CA PRO A 381 -15.82 -3.60 31.73
C PRO A 381 -14.30 -3.45 31.81
N LEU A 382 -13.60 -3.92 30.79
CA LEU A 382 -12.17 -3.70 30.66
C LEU A 382 -11.95 -2.26 30.19
N ASN A 383 -11.09 -1.52 30.88
CA ASN A 383 -10.72 -0.17 30.47
C ASN A 383 -9.63 -0.26 29.40
N TYR A 384 -9.91 0.34 28.25
CA TYR A 384 -8.99 0.41 27.11
C TYR A 384 -8.48 1.84 26.96
N GLU A 385 -7.15 1.99 26.89
CA GLU A 385 -6.49 3.23 26.53
C GLU A 385 -5.77 3.03 25.19
N VAL A 386 -5.98 3.97 24.26
CA VAL A 386 -5.30 3.96 22.97
C VAL A 386 -4.21 5.03 23.00
N VAL A 387 -2.97 4.59 22.78
CA VAL A 387 -1.80 5.46 22.71
C VAL A 387 -1.30 5.50 21.27
N PHE A 388 -1.25 6.70 20.70
CA PHE A 388 -0.69 6.95 19.37
C PHE A 388 0.76 7.40 19.50
N ASP A 389 1.63 6.77 18.71
CA ASP A 389 3.04 7.11 18.64
C ASP A 389 3.23 8.20 17.56
N ASN A 390 3.33 9.45 18.00
CA ASN A 390 3.43 10.61 17.10
C ASN A 390 4.72 10.61 16.28
N ASP A 391 5.82 10.06 16.81
CA ASP A 391 7.09 9.97 16.10
C ASP A 391 6.99 8.97 14.95
N LYS A 392 6.36 7.81 15.19
CA LYS A 392 6.05 6.86 14.12
C LYS A 392 5.08 7.43 13.09
N LEU A 393 4.10 8.23 13.52
CA LEU A 393 3.17 8.89 12.59
C LEU A 393 3.92 9.90 11.70
N LEU A 394 4.84 10.68 12.26
CA LEU A 394 5.66 11.62 11.51
C LEU A 394 6.53 10.88 10.49
N LEU A 395 7.21 9.81 10.91
CA LEU A 395 7.99 8.95 10.02
C LEU A 395 7.12 8.36 8.90
N LEU A 396 5.90 7.92 9.21
CA LEU A 396 4.96 7.41 8.21
C LEU A 396 4.56 8.50 7.20
N LYS A 397 4.35 9.74 7.63
CA LYS A 397 4.06 10.87 6.74
C LYS A 397 5.23 11.14 5.78
N GLU A 398 6.46 11.16 6.30
CA GLU A 398 7.69 11.30 5.49
C GLU A 398 7.84 10.13 4.50
N GLN A 399 7.53 8.91 4.93
CA GLN A 399 7.52 7.73 4.06
C GLN A 399 6.49 7.88 2.94
N ILE A 400 5.24 8.26 3.25
CA ILE A 400 4.20 8.47 2.23
C ILE A 400 4.64 9.54 1.22
N GLN A 401 5.22 10.64 1.69
CA GLN A 401 5.74 11.70 0.82
C GLN A 401 6.89 11.23 -0.09
N SER A 402 7.73 10.32 0.39
CA SER A 402 8.84 9.76 -0.42
C SER A 402 8.43 8.64 -1.37
N VAL A 403 7.23 8.06 -1.22
CA VAL A 403 6.74 6.96 -2.09
C VAL A 403 6.39 7.45 -3.50
N SER A 404 6.09 8.74 -3.69
CA SER A 404 5.70 9.29 -4.98
C SER A 404 6.56 10.49 -5.38
N GLU A 405 7.39 10.33 -6.39
CA GLU A 405 8.00 11.42 -7.15
C GLU A 405 7.27 11.48 -8.50
N LEU A 406 6.64 12.61 -8.83
CA LEU A 406 6.15 12.79 -10.19
C LEU A 406 7.35 13.11 -11.08
N VAL A 407 7.70 12.18 -11.95
CA VAL A 407 8.81 12.37 -12.88
C VAL A 407 8.27 12.45 -14.30
N ASP A 408 8.75 13.43 -15.06
CA ASP A 408 8.46 13.50 -16.50
C ASP A 408 9.13 12.30 -17.18
N LYS A 409 8.33 11.48 -17.89
CA LYS A 409 8.86 10.31 -18.60
C LYS A 409 9.96 10.71 -19.59
N ASN A 410 9.86 11.90 -20.19
CA ASN A 410 10.88 12.39 -21.10
C ASN A 410 12.13 12.89 -20.36
N SER A 411 12.02 13.27 -19.09
CA SER A 411 13.16 13.67 -18.26
C SER A 411 13.88 12.49 -17.64
N ILE A 412 13.16 11.41 -17.25
CA ILE A 412 13.77 10.20 -16.69
C ILE A 412 14.78 9.62 -17.66
N SER A 413 14.38 9.35 -18.89
CA SER A 413 15.25 8.76 -19.91
C SER A 413 16.46 9.63 -20.25
N ARG A 414 16.36 10.95 -20.08
CA ARG A 414 17.48 11.89 -20.29
C ARG A 414 18.40 12.02 -19.07
N SER A 415 17.90 11.72 -17.86
CA SER A 415 18.65 11.84 -16.61
C SER A 415 19.45 10.59 -16.26
N LEU A 416 19.01 9.42 -16.72
CA LEU A 416 19.68 8.16 -16.46
C LEU A 416 20.88 8.01 -17.37
N LYS A 417 22.06 7.92 -16.76
CA LYS A 417 23.33 7.71 -17.44
C LYS A 417 24.01 6.48 -16.89
N ILE A 418 24.98 5.96 -17.62
CA ILE A 418 25.77 4.81 -17.17
C ILE A 418 27.12 5.33 -16.69
N PHE A 419 27.36 5.24 -15.39
CA PHE A 419 28.70 5.44 -14.83
C PHE A 419 29.50 4.16 -15.01
N SER A 420 30.72 4.25 -15.53
CA SER A 420 31.61 3.11 -15.71
C SER A 420 33.06 3.48 -15.40
N ILE A 421 33.75 2.56 -14.75
CA ILE A 421 35.19 2.64 -14.54
C ILE A 421 35.87 1.96 -15.73
N GLY A 422 37.06 2.42 -16.10
CA GLY A 422 37.96 1.70 -16.97
C GLY A 422 39.40 1.90 -16.54
N LYS A 423 40.31 1.30 -17.30
CA LYS A 423 41.75 1.40 -17.04
C LYS A 423 42.27 2.85 -16.98
N GLU A 424 41.60 3.78 -17.66
CA GLU A 424 42.02 5.18 -17.80
C GLU A 424 41.25 6.17 -16.92
N GLY A 425 40.43 5.68 -15.99
CA GLY A 425 39.66 6.50 -15.06
C GLY A 425 38.17 6.20 -15.09
N SER A 426 37.38 7.22 -14.81
CA SER A 426 35.93 7.11 -14.66
C SER A 426 35.24 7.82 -15.82
N PHE A 427 34.11 7.27 -16.26
CA PHE A 427 33.39 7.75 -17.44
C PHE A 427 31.89 7.69 -17.19
N VAL A 428 31.16 8.55 -17.86
CA VAL A 428 29.70 8.52 -17.92
C VAL A 428 29.28 8.42 -19.38
N PHE A 429 28.47 7.42 -19.70
CA PHE A 429 27.82 7.26 -20.99
C PHE A 429 26.40 7.81 -20.91
N ASP A 430 26.06 8.67 -21.87
CA ASP A 430 24.72 9.22 -22.03
C ASP A 430 24.00 8.46 -23.17
N PRO A 431 23.02 7.59 -22.84
CA PRO A 431 22.32 6.82 -23.86
C PRO A 431 21.53 7.67 -24.86
N SER A 432 21.15 8.91 -24.50
CA SER A 432 20.32 9.76 -25.35
C SER A 432 21.06 10.34 -26.56
N CYS A 433 22.38 10.50 -26.45
CA CYS A 433 23.25 11.00 -27.51
C CYS A 433 24.42 10.06 -27.85
N THR A 434 24.43 8.86 -27.26
CA THR A 434 25.46 7.83 -27.45
C THR A 434 26.89 8.34 -27.24
N ALA A 435 27.07 9.26 -26.28
CA ALA A 435 28.34 9.94 -26.05
C ALA A 435 28.95 9.59 -24.69
N TRP A 436 30.27 9.49 -24.64
CA TRP A 436 31.04 9.27 -23.42
C TRP A 436 31.66 10.58 -22.91
N SER A 437 31.55 10.82 -21.61
CA SER A 437 32.21 11.92 -20.91
C SER A 437 33.19 11.38 -19.88
N LYS A 438 34.44 11.84 -19.94
CA LYS A 438 35.46 11.49 -18.93
C LYS A 438 35.25 12.31 -17.67
N LEU A 439 35.30 11.65 -16.52
CA LEU A 439 35.22 12.25 -15.19
C LEU A 439 36.61 12.30 -14.53
N GLU A 440 36.66 12.87 -13.32
CA GLU A 440 37.84 12.71 -12.45
C GLU A 440 38.12 11.22 -12.22
N SER A 441 39.37 10.81 -12.32
CA SER A 441 39.79 9.43 -12.05
C SER A 441 39.75 9.13 -10.56
N ASP A 442 39.41 7.89 -10.20
CA ASP A 442 39.56 7.41 -8.82
C ASP A 442 41.01 7.61 -8.37
N THR A 443 41.18 8.10 -7.15
CA THR A 443 42.48 8.24 -6.47
C THR A 443 43.16 6.90 -6.21
N VAL A 444 42.41 5.80 -6.27
CA VAL A 444 42.89 4.43 -6.10
C VAL A 444 42.87 3.71 -7.45
N GLU A 445 44.03 3.22 -7.90
CA GLU A 445 44.09 2.39 -9.12
C GLU A 445 43.50 1.02 -8.84
N ARG A 446 42.27 0.79 -9.34
CA ARG A 446 41.52 -0.45 -9.12
C ARG A 446 41.59 -1.43 -10.29
N LYS A 447 41.65 -2.73 -9.99
CA LYS A 447 41.42 -3.81 -10.99
C LYS A 447 40.31 -4.74 -10.53
N VAL A 448 39.59 -5.36 -11.47
CA VAL A 448 38.56 -6.38 -11.17
C VAL A 448 37.41 -5.82 -10.31
N THR A 449 36.87 -4.67 -10.71
CA THR A 449 35.75 -3.99 -10.04
C THR A 449 34.38 -4.30 -10.62
N LEU A 450 34.29 -5.29 -11.53
CA LEU A 450 33.09 -5.60 -12.32
C LEU A 450 31.76 -5.53 -11.54
N ASN A 451 31.70 -6.19 -10.38
CA ASN A 451 30.50 -6.28 -9.55
C ASN A 451 30.61 -5.43 -8.27
N SER A 452 31.63 -4.58 -8.18
CA SER A 452 31.99 -3.80 -6.99
C SER A 452 31.48 -2.35 -7.00
N VAL A 453 30.67 -1.98 -7.99
CA VAL A 453 30.23 -0.60 -8.22
C VAL A 453 28.72 -0.49 -8.01
N VAL A 454 28.29 0.48 -7.21
CA VAL A 454 26.86 0.75 -6.94
C VAL A 454 26.62 2.25 -6.77
N SER A 455 25.49 2.73 -7.29
CA SER A 455 25.00 4.09 -7.07
C SER A 455 23.99 4.11 -5.92
N VAL A 456 24.12 5.09 -5.01
CA VAL A 456 23.07 5.38 -4.02
C VAL A 456 22.96 6.89 -3.85
N GLY A 457 21.77 7.43 -4.13
CA GLY A 457 21.54 8.87 -4.16
C GLY A 457 22.48 9.58 -5.14
N GLU A 458 23.21 10.58 -4.65
CA GLU A 458 24.14 11.41 -5.45
C GLU A 458 25.58 10.88 -5.48
N TYR A 459 25.78 9.65 -5.02
CA TYR A 459 27.10 9.05 -4.89
C TYR A 459 27.21 7.72 -5.64
N VAL A 460 28.38 7.50 -6.24
CA VAL A 460 28.80 6.19 -6.73
C VAL A 460 29.83 5.63 -5.77
N TYR A 461 29.63 4.40 -5.30
CA TYR A 461 30.53 3.70 -4.39
C TYR A 461 31.24 2.57 -5.12
N ILE A 462 32.52 2.38 -4.80
CA ILE A 462 33.35 1.30 -5.32
C ILE A 462 34.02 0.60 -4.14
N PHE A 463 33.80 -0.71 -4.02
CA PHE A 463 34.34 -1.51 -2.93
C PHE A 463 35.34 -2.55 -3.41
N GLY A 464 36.52 -2.61 -2.80
CA GLY A 464 37.53 -3.61 -3.11
C GLY A 464 38.17 -3.43 -4.48
N GLY A 465 38.51 -4.53 -5.14
CA GLY A 465 39.41 -4.55 -6.30
C GLY A 465 40.79 -5.11 -5.95
N LYS A 466 41.55 -5.45 -6.98
CA LYS A 466 42.87 -6.07 -6.88
C LYS A 466 43.99 -5.04 -7.04
N ASP A 467 44.42 -4.48 -5.91
CA ASP A 467 45.33 -3.32 -5.88
C ASP A 467 46.60 -3.60 -5.07
N GLY A 468 47.39 -4.58 -5.52
CA GLY A 468 48.63 -4.95 -4.82
C GLY A 468 48.44 -5.22 -3.32
N ASP A 469 49.48 -4.98 -2.51
CA ASP A 469 49.52 -5.26 -1.06
C ASP A 469 48.81 -4.17 -0.20
N ARG A 470 47.85 -3.41 -0.75
CA ARG A 470 47.21 -2.31 -0.02
C ARG A 470 46.09 -2.80 0.91
N SER A 471 45.86 -2.06 1.99
CA SER A 471 44.68 -2.23 2.84
C SER A 471 43.39 -2.13 2.01
N PRO A 472 42.33 -2.89 2.37
CA PRO A 472 41.05 -2.77 1.71
C PRO A 472 40.48 -1.35 1.90
N VAL A 473 40.21 -0.66 0.79
CA VAL A 473 39.62 0.70 0.76
C VAL A 473 38.34 0.69 -0.08
N TYR A 474 37.39 1.54 0.27
CA TYR A 474 36.29 1.91 -0.62
C TYR A 474 36.45 3.35 -1.07
N SER A 475 36.06 3.63 -2.30
CA SER A 475 35.98 4.98 -2.86
C SER A 475 34.52 5.36 -3.04
N ARG A 476 34.20 6.64 -2.87
CA ARG A 476 32.92 7.21 -3.31
C ARG A 476 33.16 8.44 -4.16
N TYR A 477 32.37 8.60 -5.21
CA TYR A 477 32.38 9.75 -6.10
C TYR A 477 31.08 10.52 -5.94
N SER A 478 31.18 11.82 -5.68
CA SER A 478 30.02 12.71 -5.66
C SER A 478 29.71 13.17 -7.08
N LEU A 479 28.52 12.84 -7.58
CA LEU A 479 28.04 13.27 -8.89
C LEU A 479 27.93 14.80 -8.97
N ASN A 480 27.47 15.43 -7.89
CA ASN A 480 27.29 16.89 -7.82
C ASN A 480 28.62 17.64 -7.66
N ALA A 481 29.49 17.17 -6.77
CA ALA A 481 30.77 17.84 -6.53
C ALA A 481 31.86 17.46 -7.56
N ASN A 482 31.59 16.47 -8.41
CA ASN A 482 32.55 15.87 -9.34
C ASN A 482 33.87 15.54 -8.64
N LYS A 483 33.79 14.84 -7.49
CA LYS A 483 34.94 14.63 -6.61
C LYS A 483 34.96 13.25 -5.96
N TRP A 484 36.14 12.63 -5.95
CA TRP A 484 36.40 11.38 -5.23
C TRP A 484 36.73 11.59 -3.74
N THR A 485 36.33 10.61 -2.93
CA THR A 485 36.78 10.45 -1.54
C THR A 485 37.00 8.97 -1.26
N SER A 486 38.11 8.63 -0.61
CA SER A 486 38.50 7.25 -0.31
C SER A 486 38.59 7.04 1.19
N THR A 487 38.20 5.87 1.67
CA THR A 487 38.21 5.52 3.10
C THR A 487 38.62 4.07 3.31
N GLU A 488 39.44 3.82 4.32
CA GLU A 488 39.91 2.49 4.70
C GLU A 488 38.79 1.65 5.35
N ILE A 489 38.73 0.37 5.00
CA ILE A 489 37.81 -0.61 5.55
C ILE A 489 38.49 -1.29 6.74
N THR A 490 38.39 -0.66 7.92
CA THR A 490 39.13 -1.07 9.13
C THR A 490 38.71 -2.43 9.73
N ARG A 491 37.55 -2.97 9.35
CA ARG A 491 36.95 -4.17 9.99
C ARG A 491 36.94 -5.42 9.12
N VAL A 492 37.38 -5.35 7.88
CA VAL A 492 37.43 -6.51 6.99
C VAL A 492 38.88 -6.96 6.86
N LYS A 493 39.23 -8.08 7.50
CA LYS A 493 40.58 -8.64 7.45
C LYS A 493 40.75 -9.43 6.15
N GLY A 494 41.76 -9.09 5.36
CA GLY A 494 42.11 -9.74 4.08
C GLY A 494 42.64 -8.71 3.09
N GLN A 495 43.75 -9.00 2.40
CA GLN A 495 44.46 -8.02 1.58
C GLN A 495 43.86 -7.83 0.19
N SER A 496 42.91 -8.67 -0.23
CA SER A 496 42.21 -8.44 -1.49
C SER A 496 40.85 -9.15 -1.51
N LEU A 497 39.80 -8.41 -1.85
CA LEU A 497 38.41 -8.86 -1.74
C LEU A 497 37.71 -8.63 -3.08
N LEU A 498 37.14 -9.69 -3.64
CA LEU A 498 36.22 -9.62 -4.77
C LEU A 498 34.80 -9.50 -4.22
N PHE A 499 34.33 -8.27 -4.11
CA PHE A 499 32.97 -8.00 -3.69
C PHE A 499 32.04 -7.90 -4.90
N SER A 500 30.88 -8.52 -4.75
CA SER A 500 29.67 -8.12 -5.43
C SER A 500 28.90 -7.18 -4.51
N VAL A 501 28.37 -6.08 -5.03
CA VAL A 501 27.62 -5.10 -4.24
C VAL A 501 26.21 -4.90 -4.78
N CYS A 502 25.29 -4.61 -3.87
CA CYS A 502 23.94 -4.14 -4.19
C CYS A 502 23.45 -3.20 -3.09
N SER A 503 22.42 -2.42 -3.35
CA SER A 503 21.85 -1.49 -2.36
C SER A 503 20.35 -1.73 -2.17
N ASP A 504 19.85 -1.39 -0.99
CA ASP A 504 18.41 -1.26 -0.74
C ASP A 504 17.81 0.04 -1.31
N GLY A 505 18.62 0.86 -1.98
CA GLY A 505 18.22 2.16 -2.55
C GLY A 505 18.20 3.31 -1.53
N ASN A 506 18.35 3.01 -0.23
CA ASN A 506 18.13 3.95 0.85
C ASN A 506 19.37 4.11 1.73
N ASN A 507 19.56 3.20 2.69
CA ASN A 507 20.46 3.41 3.82
C ASN A 507 21.63 2.43 3.82
N SER A 508 21.53 1.34 3.08
CA SER A 508 22.48 0.24 3.14
C SER A 508 23.01 -0.16 1.78
N ILE A 509 24.30 -0.47 1.76
CA ILE A 509 24.96 -1.21 0.68
C ILE A 509 25.35 -2.56 1.24
N TYR A 510 25.01 -3.63 0.54
CA TYR A 510 25.39 -4.98 0.92
C TYR A 510 26.56 -5.44 0.05
N LEU A 511 27.55 -6.04 0.69
CA LEU A 511 28.73 -6.59 0.04
C LEU A 511 28.73 -8.10 0.24
N VAL A 512 28.79 -8.83 -0.86
CA VAL A 512 28.88 -10.29 -0.88
C VAL A 512 30.15 -10.69 -1.59
N GLY A 513 31.02 -11.46 -0.94
CA GLY A 513 32.27 -11.83 -1.58
C GLY A 513 33.19 -12.67 -0.71
N CYS A 514 34.36 -12.98 -1.23
CA CYS A 514 35.35 -13.83 -0.58
C CYS A 514 36.75 -13.19 -0.64
N SER A 515 37.68 -13.78 0.12
CA SER A 515 39.08 -13.42 0.02
C SER A 515 39.68 -13.96 -1.28
N LEU A 516 40.52 -13.17 -1.93
CA LEU A 516 41.31 -13.60 -3.10
C LEU A 516 42.40 -14.60 -2.75
N ASP A 517 42.82 -14.68 -1.48
CA ASP A 517 43.93 -15.53 -1.04
C ASP A 517 43.59 -17.03 -1.11
N SER A 518 42.30 -17.39 -1.11
CA SER A 518 41.85 -18.77 -1.21
C SER A 518 40.52 -18.88 -1.93
N PHE A 519 40.51 -19.61 -3.05
CA PHE A 519 39.29 -19.97 -3.76
C PHE A 519 38.33 -20.84 -2.94
N ASP A 520 38.81 -21.45 -1.86
CA ASP A 520 37.99 -22.26 -0.95
C ASP A 520 37.52 -21.47 0.28
N SER A 521 37.86 -20.19 0.38
CA SER A 521 37.42 -19.37 1.51
C SER A 521 35.90 -19.17 1.49
N PRO A 522 35.21 -19.32 2.64
CA PRO A 522 33.79 -19.03 2.71
C PRO A 522 33.54 -17.58 2.30
N SER A 523 32.43 -17.35 1.61
CA SER A 523 32.04 -15.98 1.27
C SER A 523 31.33 -15.34 2.46
N PHE A 524 31.27 -14.01 2.50
CA PHE A 524 30.70 -13.24 3.59
C PHE A 524 29.65 -12.30 3.06
N VAL A 525 28.67 -11.98 3.91
CA VAL A 525 27.74 -10.87 3.68
C VAL A 525 28.04 -9.77 4.69
N TYR A 526 28.34 -8.57 4.19
CA TYR A 526 28.46 -7.36 5.00
C TYR A 526 27.36 -6.38 4.63
N ARG A 527 26.92 -5.60 5.61
CA ARG A 527 26.13 -4.38 5.43
C ARG A 527 27.00 -3.17 5.73
N PHE A 528 27.07 -2.26 4.78
CA PHE A 528 27.64 -0.93 4.94
C PHE A 528 26.49 0.06 5.11
N ASP A 529 26.41 0.66 6.30
CA ASP A 529 25.47 1.72 6.61
C ASP A 529 26.01 3.06 6.09
N ILE A 530 25.28 3.69 5.19
CA ILE A 530 25.76 4.85 4.40
C ILE A 530 25.98 6.08 5.29
N HIS A 531 25.09 6.29 6.27
CA HIS A 531 25.11 7.47 7.14
C HIS A 531 26.20 7.37 8.21
N SER A 532 26.27 6.23 8.90
CA SER A 532 27.25 6.01 9.95
C SER A 532 28.62 5.58 9.40
N THR A 533 28.70 5.21 8.12
CA THR A 533 29.89 4.65 7.45
C THR A 533 30.44 3.38 8.13
N LYS A 534 29.56 2.62 8.79
CA LYS A 534 29.92 1.42 9.55
C LYS A 534 29.63 0.14 8.78
N PHE A 535 30.59 -0.78 8.81
CA PHE A 535 30.44 -2.15 8.33
C PHE A 535 29.95 -3.08 9.45
N THR A 536 28.93 -3.88 9.14
CA THR A 536 28.37 -4.92 10.01
C THR A 536 28.39 -6.25 9.25
N LYS A 537 29.05 -7.28 9.78
CA LYS A 537 28.99 -8.63 9.20
C LYS A 537 27.62 -9.22 9.50
N LEU A 538 26.92 -9.69 8.48
CA LEU A 538 25.59 -10.27 8.59
C LEU A 538 25.62 -11.81 8.56
N ALA A 539 26.46 -12.40 7.70
CA ALA A 539 26.44 -13.85 7.47
C ALA A 539 27.77 -14.41 6.96
N ASP A 540 27.94 -15.72 7.16
CA ASP A 540 28.93 -16.58 6.54
C ASP A 540 28.24 -17.48 5.51
N ILE A 541 28.63 -17.36 4.24
CA ILE A 541 28.12 -18.17 3.14
C ILE A 541 29.01 -19.41 3.01
N LYS A 542 28.43 -20.58 3.29
CA LYS A 542 29.11 -21.88 3.21
C LYS A 542 29.65 -22.21 1.81
N ARG A 543 29.10 -21.58 0.77
CA ARG A 543 29.52 -21.73 -0.63
C ARG A 543 30.36 -20.54 -1.07
N THR A 544 31.35 -20.81 -1.91
CA THR A 544 32.20 -19.77 -2.50
C THR A 544 31.45 -19.04 -3.62
N ALA A 545 31.39 -17.71 -3.51
CA ALA A 545 30.66 -16.81 -4.40
C ALA A 545 31.63 -15.95 -5.24
N HIS A 546 32.59 -16.61 -5.91
CA HIS A 546 33.62 -15.97 -6.72
C HIS A 546 33.03 -15.21 -7.90
N ALA A 547 33.36 -13.92 -7.98
CA ALA A 547 32.82 -12.99 -8.97
C ALA A 547 31.29 -13.14 -9.07
N SER A 548 30.63 -13.37 -7.94
CA SER A 548 29.17 -13.39 -7.87
C SER A 548 28.62 -12.05 -8.32
N MET A 549 27.37 -12.08 -8.76
CA MET A 549 26.58 -10.91 -9.06
C MET A 549 25.44 -10.87 -8.05
N THR A 550 25.13 -9.68 -7.55
CA THR A 550 24.16 -9.49 -6.48
C THR A 550 23.20 -8.37 -6.80
N PHE A 551 21.96 -8.55 -6.39
CA PHE A 551 20.93 -7.52 -6.43
C PHE A 551 20.02 -7.68 -5.22
N PHE A 552 19.37 -6.58 -4.84
CA PHE A 552 18.45 -6.53 -3.70
C PHE A 552 17.01 -6.51 -4.21
N HIS A 553 16.16 -7.38 -3.68
CA HIS A 553 14.73 -7.40 -4.00
C HIS A 553 13.92 -7.91 -2.81
N LYS A 554 12.84 -7.21 -2.43
CA LYS A 554 11.91 -7.60 -1.35
C LYS A 554 12.63 -8.06 -0.07
N ASN A 555 13.57 -7.25 0.45
CA ASN A 555 14.38 -7.53 1.65
C ASN A 555 15.32 -8.75 1.55
N HIS A 556 15.53 -9.27 0.34
CA HIS A 556 16.47 -10.35 0.09
C HIS A 556 17.62 -9.86 -0.77
N ILE A 557 18.82 -10.32 -0.44
CA ILE A 557 19.98 -10.26 -1.33
C ILE A 557 19.97 -11.52 -2.18
N TYR A 558 19.83 -11.37 -3.48
CA TYR A 558 19.97 -12.45 -4.44
C TYR A 558 21.44 -12.55 -4.85
N ILE A 559 21.97 -13.76 -4.85
CA ILE A 559 23.38 -14.05 -5.09
C ILE A 559 23.44 -15.05 -6.22
N PHE A 560 23.97 -14.60 -7.35
CA PHE A 560 24.17 -15.39 -8.55
C PHE A 560 25.66 -15.65 -8.74
N ASN A 561 26.06 -16.92 -8.81
CA ASN A 561 27.48 -17.27 -8.91
C ASN A 561 28.01 -17.01 -10.34
N GLY A 562 29.11 -16.26 -10.47
CA GLY A 562 29.63 -15.85 -11.77
C GLY A 562 30.58 -16.84 -12.43
N LEU A 563 31.74 -17.12 -11.79
CA LEU A 563 32.81 -17.92 -12.40
C LEU A 563 32.73 -19.42 -12.11
N ASN A 564 32.06 -19.79 -11.02
CA ASN A 564 31.85 -21.19 -10.71
C ASN A 564 30.81 -21.78 -11.67
N GLN A 565 30.95 -23.05 -12.04
CA GLN A 565 29.94 -23.78 -12.84
C GLN A 565 28.60 -24.00 -12.08
N GLN A 566 28.42 -23.36 -10.93
CA GLN A 566 27.18 -23.44 -10.16
C GLN A 566 26.13 -22.54 -10.77
N LYS A 567 25.13 -23.16 -11.37
CA LYS A 567 24.05 -22.50 -12.11
C LYS A 567 22.89 -22.07 -11.21
N SER A 568 23.19 -21.71 -9.97
CA SER A 568 22.15 -21.50 -8.96
C SER A 568 22.02 -20.04 -8.55
N ILE A 569 20.80 -19.64 -8.23
CA ILE A 569 20.51 -18.40 -7.49
C ILE A 569 20.32 -18.76 -6.02
N MET A 570 21.05 -18.10 -5.14
CA MET A 570 20.85 -18.16 -3.69
C MET A 570 20.23 -16.84 -3.21
N THR A 571 19.59 -16.88 -2.05
CA THR A 571 19.01 -15.70 -1.39
C THR A 571 19.46 -15.62 0.05
N TYR A 572 19.67 -14.40 0.54
CA TYR A 572 19.87 -14.08 1.95
C TYR A 572 18.78 -13.11 2.39
N ASP A 573 18.00 -13.47 3.40
CA ASP A 573 16.97 -12.61 3.99
C ASP A 573 17.62 -11.66 5.00
N VAL A 574 17.57 -10.35 4.73
CA VAL A 574 18.22 -9.34 5.55
C VAL A 574 17.53 -9.14 6.90
N GLN A 575 16.26 -9.52 7.02
CA GLN A 575 15.52 -9.43 8.29
C GLN A 575 15.77 -10.63 9.20
N GLN A 576 16.20 -11.77 8.65
CA GLN A 576 16.47 -12.97 9.44
C GLN A 576 17.87 -12.92 10.07
N ALA A 577 17.91 -12.99 11.40
CA ALA A 577 19.15 -13.08 12.17
C ALA A 577 19.85 -14.45 12.07
N THR A 578 19.35 -15.39 11.26
CA THR A 578 19.89 -16.76 11.15
C THR A 578 21.29 -16.79 10.54
N GLY A 579 21.64 -15.78 9.72
CA GLY A 579 22.91 -15.75 9.02
C GLY A 579 23.06 -16.79 7.92
N GLU A 580 21.98 -17.50 7.54
CA GLU A 580 22.04 -18.56 6.54
C GLU A 580 21.50 -18.12 5.17
N THR A 581 22.18 -18.55 4.10
CA THR A 581 21.70 -18.42 2.72
C THR A 581 20.79 -19.60 2.36
N LYS A 582 19.76 -19.34 1.54
CA LYS A 582 18.84 -20.35 1.03
C LYS A 582 19.04 -20.51 -0.48
N LEU A 583 18.94 -21.74 -0.97
CA LEU A 583 18.92 -22.01 -2.41
C LEU A 583 17.56 -21.58 -2.96
N PHE A 584 17.55 -20.65 -3.91
CA PHE A 584 16.32 -20.08 -4.47
C PHE A 584 15.94 -20.74 -5.81
N ILE A 585 16.88 -20.78 -6.75
CA ILE A 585 16.81 -21.56 -7.99
C ILE A 585 18.03 -22.48 -8.03
N PRO A 586 17.84 -23.81 -8.02
CA PRO A 586 18.94 -24.77 -7.95
C PRO A 586 19.77 -24.84 -9.24
N ASP A 587 19.11 -24.70 -10.39
CA ASP A 587 19.73 -24.69 -11.72
C ASP A 587 18.91 -23.78 -12.63
N VAL A 588 19.53 -22.75 -13.18
CA VAL A 588 18.94 -21.80 -14.11
C VAL A 588 18.98 -22.32 -15.55
N GLY A 589 19.73 -23.40 -15.82
CA GLY A 589 19.70 -24.16 -17.08
C GLY A 589 20.77 -23.79 -18.11
N PHE A 590 21.72 -22.93 -17.77
CA PHE A 590 22.72 -22.38 -18.71
C PHE A 590 23.97 -23.29 -18.80
N GLY A 591 24.68 -23.36 -19.92
CA GLY A 591 25.72 -24.36 -20.20
C GLY A 591 27.19 -23.95 -19.94
N SER A 592 27.45 -22.66 -19.69
CA SER A 592 28.76 -22.02 -19.78
C SER A 592 28.95 -20.97 -18.66
N PRO A 593 30.18 -20.54 -18.34
CA PRO A 593 30.37 -19.43 -17.39
C PRO A 593 29.67 -18.15 -17.84
N THR A 594 29.15 -17.40 -16.87
CA THR A 594 28.45 -16.15 -17.14
C THR A 594 29.44 -15.05 -17.52
N VAL A 595 29.13 -14.33 -18.60
CA VAL A 595 29.84 -13.13 -19.06
C VAL A 595 29.32 -11.90 -18.34
N SER A 596 28.00 -11.76 -18.25
CA SER A 596 27.35 -10.63 -17.60
C SER A 596 25.96 -10.98 -17.11
N CYS A 597 25.46 -10.26 -16.11
CA CYS A 597 24.06 -10.31 -15.73
C CYS A 597 23.58 -8.93 -15.27
N CYS A 598 22.26 -8.73 -15.30
CA CYS A 598 21.62 -7.61 -14.61
C CYS A 598 20.20 -7.98 -14.16
N TYR A 599 19.65 -7.17 -13.28
CA TYR A 599 18.29 -7.29 -12.75
C TYR A 599 17.47 -6.08 -13.19
N ASP A 600 16.21 -6.28 -13.58
CA ASP A 600 15.31 -5.20 -14.04
C ASP A 600 14.55 -4.47 -12.94
N GLU A 601 14.90 -4.68 -11.67
CA GLU A 601 14.22 -4.09 -10.51
C GLU A 601 12.75 -4.53 -10.33
N LEU A 602 12.24 -5.38 -11.22
CA LEU A 602 10.87 -5.88 -11.20
C LEU A 602 10.85 -7.36 -10.84
N ASP A 603 11.19 -8.24 -11.78
CA ASP A 603 11.09 -9.70 -11.61
C ASP A 603 12.13 -10.48 -12.42
N HIS A 604 12.80 -9.87 -13.40
CA HIS A 604 13.64 -10.63 -14.33
C HIS A 604 15.13 -10.37 -14.14
N VAL A 605 15.88 -11.47 -14.18
CA VAL A 605 17.34 -11.46 -14.28
C VAL A 605 17.73 -11.82 -15.70
N TYR A 606 18.56 -10.99 -16.32
CA TYR A 606 19.10 -11.20 -17.65
C TYR A 606 20.52 -11.74 -17.52
N ILE A 607 20.84 -12.82 -18.23
CA ILE A 607 22.10 -13.55 -18.09
C ILE A 607 22.69 -13.80 -19.46
N LEU A 608 23.90 -13.32 -19.70
CA LEU A 608 24.67 -13.57 -20.92
C LEU A 608 25.78 -14.57 -20.64
N GLU A 609 25.81 -15.68 -21.37
CA GLU A 609 26.82 -16.72 -21.28
C GLU A 609 28.04 -16.47 -22.17
N ARG A 610 29.17 -17.13 -21.86
CA ARG A 610 30.37 -17.13 -22.71
C ARG A 610 30.18 -17.81 -24.07
N ASN A 611 29.20 -18.69 -24.21
CA ASN A 611 28.80 -19.29 -25.50
C ASN A 611 27.77 -18.42 -26.26
N TYR A 612 27.55 -17.18 -25.80
CA TYR A 612 26.70 -16.16 -26.42
C TYR A 612 25.19 -16.40 -26.27
N LYS A 613 24.79 -17.48 -25.58
CA LYS A 613 23.40 -17.66 -25.20
C LYS A 613 22.98 -16.59 -24.22
N PHE A 614 21.80 -16.06 -24.45
CA PHE A 614 21.23 -14.99 -23.65
C PHE A 614 19.92 -15.48 -23.04
N TYR A 615 19.75 -15.29 -21.74
CA TYR A 615 18.63 -15.81 -20.98
C TYR A 615 17.95 -14.71 -20.18
N ARG A 616 16.64 -14.87 -20.01
CA ARG A 616 15.84 -14.14 -19.04
C ARG A 616 15.26 -15.12 -18.03
N VAL A 617 15.41 -14.84 -16.75
CA VAL A 617 14.93 -15.67 -15.65
C VAL A 617 13.93 -14.87 -14.84
N SER A 618 12.68 -15.33 -14.74
CA SER A 618 11.69 -14.72 -13.84
C SER A 618 11.89 -15.23 -12.42
N LEU A 619 12.02 -14.34 -11.45
CA LEU A 619 12.19 -14.71 -10.04
C LEU A 619 10.90 -15.27 -9.44
N SER A 620 9.75 -14.71 -9.81
CA SER A 620 8.45 -15.15 -9.32
C SER A 620 8.06 -16.54 -9.82
N THR A 621 8.20 -16.80 -11.12
CA THR A 621 7.83 -18.08 -11.75
C THR A 621 8.96 -19.10 -11.74
N LYS A 622 10.21 -18.64 -11.58
CA LYS A 622 11.46 -19.42 -11.74
C LYS A 622 11.65 -19.98 -13.14
N GLU A 623 10.92 -19.46 -14.12
CA GLU A 623 11.04 -19.86 -15.52
C GLU A 623 12.23 -19.16 -16.19
N THR A 624 12.99 -19.93 -16.97
CA THR A 624 14.08 -19.44 -17.82
C THR A 624 13.62 -19.42 -19.27
N THR A 625 13.73 -18.26 -19.93
CA THR A 625 13.48 -18.08 -21.37
C THR A 625 14.80 -17.80 -22.08
N GLU A 626 15.13 -18.55 -23.14
CA GLU A 626 16.25 -18.21 -24.04
C GLU A 626 15.82 -17.06 -24.96
N LEU A 627 16.61 -15.99 -24.96
CA LEU A 627 16.45 -14.78 -25.75
C LEU A 627 17.37 -14.80 -26.97
N LYS A 628 17.30 -13.77 -27.84
CA LYS A 628 18.18 -13.71 -29.00
C LYS A 628 19.64 -13.57 -28.56
N SER A 629 20.45 -14.54 -28.97
CA SER A 629 21.88 -14.59 -28.70
C SER A 629 22.65 -13.46 -29.38
N LEU A 630 23.78 -13.13 -28.78
CA LEU A 630 24.71 -12.14 -29.30
C LEU A 630 25.48 -12.71 -30.50
N ALA A 631 25.53 -11.96 -31.62
CA ALA A 631 26.09 -12.48 -32.88
C ALA A 631 27.65 -12.59 -32.90
N PHE A 632 28.33 -12.03 -31.90
CA PHE A 632 29.80 -11.96 -31.86
C PHE A 632 30.33 -12.39 -30.49
N LYS A 633 31.64 -12.66 -30.47
CA LYS A 633 32.28 -13.29 -29.31
C LYS A 633 32.68 -12.28 -28.24
N VAL A 634 31.99 -12.29 -27.11
CA VAL A 634 32.43 -11.63 -25.87
C VAL A 634 33.14 -12.67 -25.00
N ASN A 635 34.47 -12.64 -25.01
CA ASN A 635 35.29 -13.65 -24.30
C ASN A 635 35.66 -13.23 -22.88
N ARG A 636 35.27 -12.03 -22.44
CA ARG A 636 35.63 -11.45 -21.13
C ARG A 636 34.39 -10.97 -20.41
N GLN A 637 34.42 -10.93 -19.08
CA GLN A 637 33.31 -10.40 -18.32
C GLN A 637 33.23 -8.88 -18.44
N VAL A 638 32.02 -8.38 -18.63
CA VAL A 638 31.68 -6.98 -18.91
C VAL A 638 30.41 -6.61 -18.16
N SER A 639 30.17 -5.33 -17.90
CA SER A 639 28.96 -4.89 -17.19
C SER A 639 27.74 -4.91 -18.10
N MET A 640 26.60 -5.29 -17.53
CA MET A 640 25.29 -5.18 -18.16
C MET A 640 24.32 -4.48 -17.21
N MET A 641 23.41 -3.70 -17.76
CA MET A 641 22.40 -2.95 -17.01
C MET A 641 21.22 -2.63 -17.90
N ILE A 642 20.12 -2.17 -17.31
CA ILE A 642 18.88 -1.91 -18.02
C ILE A 642 18.37 -0.50 -17.73
N ILE A 643 18.10 0.27 -18.78
CA ILE A 643 17.51 1.60 -18.71
C ILE A 643 16.32 1.60 -19.68
N ASP A 644 15.12 1.92 -19.18
CA ASP A 644 13.90 2.05 -19.98
C ASP A 644 13.63 0.87 -20.93
N SER A 645 13.71 -0.37 -20.42
CA SER A 645 13.52 -1.60 -21.20
C SER A 645 14.55 -1.86 -22.30
N ILE A 646 15.67 -1.14 -22.26
CA ILE A 646 16.83 -1.38 -23.12
C ILE A 646 17.98 -1.85 -22.23
N LEU A 647 18.52 -3.03 -22.52
CA LEU A 647 19.73 -3.50 -21.84
C LEU A 647 20.95 -2.91 -22.53
N TYR A 648 21.94 -2.49 -21.76
CA TYR A 648 23.22 -2.01 -22.25
C TYR A 648 24.31 -2.97 -21.79
N LEU A 649 25.11 -3.46 -22.74
CA LEU A 649 26.29 -4.28 -22.51
C LEU A 649 27.53 -3.42 -22.76
N ILE A 650 28.26 -3.09 -21.70
CA ILE A 650 29.36 -2.13 -21.73
C ILE A 650 30.69 -2.87 -21.77
N GLY A 651 31.17 -3.15 -22.99
CA GLY A 651 32.40 -3.90 -23.23
C GLY A 651 33.62 -3.06 -23.62
N GLY A 652 33.41 -1.79 -23.96
CA GLY A 652 34.45 -0.84 -24.36
C GLY A 652 35.19 -1.24 -25.64
N ASN A 653 36.42 -0.74 -25.81
CA ASN A 653 37.21 -0.86 -27.04
C ASN A 653 37.44 -2.31 -27.51
N MET A 654 37.60 -3.26 -26.59
CA MET A 654 37.92 -4.64 -26.96
C MET A 654 36.72 -5.46 -27.42
N SER A 655 35.54 -5.22 -26.85
CA SER A 655 34.35 -6.04 -27.11
C SER A 655 33.27 -5.30 -27.89
N GLY A 656 33.33 -3.97 -27.93
CA GLY A 656 32.25 -3.08 -28.35
C GLY A 656 31.23 -2.84 -27.23
N ASN A 657 30.41 -1.81 -27.40
CA ASN A 657 29.25 -1.54 -26.56
C ASN A 657 27.97 -1.87 -27.34
N TYR A 658 26.99 -2.48 -26.69
CA TYR A 658 25.76 -2.94 -27.35
C TYR A 658 24.56 -2.54 -26.54
N LYS A 659 23.42 -2.41 -27.23
CA LYS A 659 22.11 -2.33 -26.60
C LYS A 659 21.23 -3.50 -27.06
N TYR A 660 20.30 -3.91 -26.22
CA TYR A 660 19.29 -4.93 -26.52
C TYR A 660 17.91 -4.35 -26.27
N GLY A 661 17.06 -4.34 -27.30
CA GLY A 661 15.65 -3.97 -27.14
C GLY A 661 14.86 -5.16 -26.64
N LEU A 662 14.21 -5.04 -25.47
CA LEU A 662 13.38 -6.12 -24.94
C LEU A 662 12.18 -6.44 -25.84
N GLU A 663 11.57 -5.41 -26.46
CA GLU A 663 10.44 -5.57 -27.39
C GLU A 663 10.87 -6.13 -28.74
N SER A 664 11.98 -5.64 -29.29
CA SER A 664 12.50 -6.12 -30.57
C SER A 664 13.14 -7.51 -30.45
N ASN A 665 13.61 -7.88 -29.26
CA ASN A 665 14.39 -9.10 -29.01
C ASN A 665 15.66 -9.13 -29.89
N GLU A 666 16.33 -7.97 -30.01
CA GLU A 666 17.46 -7.75 -30.92
C GLU A 666 18.62 -7.02 -30.24
N TRP A 667 19.85 -7.45 -30.53
CA TRP A 667 21.08 -6.74 -30.17
C TRP A 667 21.49 -5.76 -31.27
N GLU A 668 21.91 -4.56 -30.88
CA GLU A 668 22.44 -3.52 -31.77
C GLU A 668 23.79 -3.03 -31.24
N LEU A 669 24.79 -2.94 -32.12
CA LEU A 669 26.07 -2.31 -31.79
C LEU A 669 25.86 -0.80 -31.64
N LEU A 670 26.34 -0.24 -30.53
CA LEU A 670 26.34 1.21 -30.34
C LEU A 670 27.43 1.82 -31.22
N ASN A 671 27.04 2.81 -32.03
CA ASN A 671 27.99 3.63 -32.80
C ASN A 671 28.57 4.73 -31.91
N ASP A 672 29.21 4.33 -30.82
CA ASP A 672 29.94 5.22 -29.92
C ASP A 672 31.43 5.26 -30.25
N ASP A 673 32.16 6.18 -29.62
CA ASP A 673 33.60 6.37 -29.81
C ASP A 673 34.43 5.84 -28.62
N ASP A 674 33.91 4.84 -27.90
CA ASP A 674 34.54 4.34 -26.67
C ASP A 674 35.87 3.62 -26.94
N LYS A 675 36.95 4.28 -26.58
CA LYS A 675 38.32 3.75 -26.69
C LYS A 675 38.82 3.11 -25.39
N VAL A 676 37.99 3.10 -24.35
CA VAL A 676 38.37 2.62 -23.03
C VAL A 676 38.17 1.12 -22.94
N ASP A 677 39.13 0.43 -22.35
CA ASP A 677 38.99 -0.98 -22.04
C ASP A 677 38.28 -1.18 -20.70
N ARG A 678 37.16 -1.92 -20.73
CA ARG A 678 36.22 -2.08 -19.61
C ARG A 678 36.04 -3.53 -19.17
N PHE A 679 36.85 -4.46 -19.69
CA PHE A 679 36.80 -5.83 -19.18
C PHE A 679 37.07 -5.83 -17.67
N TRP A 680 36.35 -6.64 -16.90
CA TRP A 680 36.52 -6.73 -15.44
C TRP A 680 36.31 -5.40 -14.67
N TYR A 681 35.84 -4.33 -15.31
CA TYR A 681 35.53 -3.07 -14.65
C TYR A 681 34.03 -2.91 -14.47
N GLY A 682 33.64 -2.38 -13.32
CA GLY A 682 32.23 -2.22 -12.99
C GLY A 682 31.62 -0.97 -13.59
N ALA A 683 30.30 -1.02 -13.71
CA ALA A 683 29.47 0.08 -14.11
C ALA A 683 28.16 0.04 -13.32
N CYS A 684 27.52 1.19 -13.13
CA CYS A 684 26.19 1.31 -12.54
C CYS A 684 25.39 2.41 -13.25
N ILE A 685 24.07 2.39 -13.05
CA ILE A 685 23.18 3.46 -13.51
C ILE A 685 23.30 4.63 -12.54
N VAL A 686 23.35 5.86 -13.03
CA VAL A 686 23.32 7.07 -12.20
C VAL A 686 22.25 8.02 -12.69
N LYS A 687 21.55 8.68 -11.75
CA LYS A 687 20.62 9.77 -12.05
C LYS A 687 21.38 11.08 -11.89
N LEU A 688 21.67 11.77 -12.98
CA LEU A 688 22.21 13.13 -12.94
C LEU A 688 21.06 14.13 -12.85
N LYS A 689 21.19 15.13 -11.98
CA LYS A 689 20.22 16.21 -11.82
C LYS A 689 20.34 17.26 -12.92
#